data_AF-A0A9X0SIY1-F1
#
_entry.id   AF-A0A9X0SIY1-F1
#
_cell.length_a   1.000
_cell.length_b   1.000
_cell.length_c   1.000
_cell.angle_alpha   90.00
_cell.angle_beta   90.00
_cell.angle_gamma   90.00
#
_symmetry.space_group_name_H-M   'P 1'
#
loop_
_entity.id
_entity.type
_entity.pdbx_description
1 polymer ?
#
loop_
_entity_poly.entity_id
_entity_poly.type
_entity_poly.pdbx_seq_one_letter_code
_entity_poly.pdbx_strand_id
1 'polypeptide(L)'
;MKKKRNFKKRDMKIAASTQVLEKDNDELSIEDIHWEYSVNEKFEPDTYDKLMSLLYPKEIHEEGISEEEIKHRFAVEKLFYEKDNLSLLLKYIYGKCGKLSKANVEATHFLMVISRIMYLYHTLGDFKGASELLKVAGVGNCSKALLKIDEEAREQELVNYYYFVFLYLITKKENEEFLEEDKEITINLFELCIDNRIELQNINYYRVDTYYIARLFFMNYQHLYSKVGKQKFEHVVMNFSHLLLNKKFYFFDSINGWKSSTQNFLEEWDEFYSGVEELILNDLVIRFLYFIKPVFKGYIYFEFREPIEGVLPKFKTFFKKWKVDFVMKYREVLGTLTKKICEIDDYGQNFICSQQDITCFFDLLDESKHTKYKKKFAEEYILSNITSYSFMKFYEEKMYRQFALLYNKCENEKLKEQVKNGLSFELAYCLSESGEKEQAKEIYEAMIKKGKEGSGVFNNLGVIYRDIDKNYMKALDLFNKANKILPNDQIIIQNINTTKKMIDEQKSHPQKIVERYFKKTDSQHKKIIFTIYRFQGQEYVSNELLMNATNFKGRYFEKLIRHLQSLELIYFDAGRGWYIDHAIKENVESYINPKLERQIIKWDNNCFYRPIFYHEAEINLYRVLKELFPMHLVFPNMDLKTIIDAEKIRDYLDNDILDYFFKAHVDFAIVDTTNYFPIMTYERDSTYQDHEPQKSNAIKKNIIFQTSGLPLIRLRYSPSMDYERLKEEIKQTTKEFFLEIQQGNNSESKRILKSFDLKKFDIYNELPNINDIQDKWSAIVGELIAENTIEIQMLKETGIVIIFLSEKVKSIVEMGKENIKKSMYQEFPVLNALEFKWESSKKED
;
A
#
# COMPACT_ATOMS: atom_id res chain seq x y z
N MET A 1 5.47 37.85 -6.60
CA MET A 1 5.17 38.09 -8.03
C MET A 1 4.78 36.77 -8.68
N LYS A 2 3.47 36.58 -8.90
CA LYS A 2 2.86 35.37 -9.49
C LYS A 2 2.66 35.60 -11.00
N LYS A 3 3.01 34.64 -11.86
CA LYS A 3 2.47 34.54 -13.23
C LYS A 3 1.92 33.14 -13.46
N LYS A 4 0.59 33.03 -13.38
CA LYS A 4 -0.21 31.98 -14.03
C LYS A 4 -0.42 32.43 -15.49
N ARG A 5 -0.11 31.58 -16.47
CA ARG A 5 -0.56 31.74 -17.86
C ARG A 5 -1.80 30.87 -18.04
N ASN A 6 -2.94 31.52 -18.27
CA ASN A 6 -4.19 30.89 -18.68
C ASN A 6 -4.15 30.58 -20.18
N PHE A 7 -4.64 29.39 -20.51
CA PHE A 7 -5.00 28.94 -21.85
C PHE A 7 -6.09 29.85 -22.45
N LYS A 8 -5.88 30.37 -23.66
CA LYS A 8 -6.94 30.79 -24.58
C LYS A 8 -6.89 29.85 -25.79
N LYS A 9 -7.99 29.14 -26.02
CA LYS A 9 -8.28 28.43 -27.28
C LYS A 9 -8.19 29.44 -28.42
N ARG A 10 -7.45 29.08 -29.47
CA ARG A 10 -7.39 29.80 -30.74
C ARG A 10 -8.64 29.44 -31.54
N ASP A 11 -9.41 30.46 -31.89
CA ASP A 11 -10.46 30.40 -32.89
C ASP A 11 -9.84 30.08 -34.26
N MET A 12 -10.14 28.90 -34.83
CA MET A 12 -10.07 28.69 -36.27
C MET A 12 -11.34 29.28 -36.88
N LYS A 13 -11.27 30.55 -37.27
CA LYS A 13 -12.16 31.11 -38.29
C LYS A 13 -11.84 30.42 -39.62
N ILE A 14 -12.70 29.48 -40.03
CA ILE A 14 -12.83 29.13 -41.44
C ILE A 14 -13.80 30.16 -42.01
N ALA A 15 -13.27 31.04 -42.86
CA ALA A 15 -14.04 31.97 -43.65
C ALA A 15 -14.86 31.17 -44.68
N ALA A 16 -16.16 31.02 -44.44
CA ALA A 16 -17.14 30.89 -45.50
C ALA A 16 -17.75 32.28 -45.67
N SER A 17 -17.66 32.78 -46.90
CA SER A 17 -18.10 34.09 -47.38
C SER A 17 -19.46 34.53 -46.83
N THR A 18 -19.43 35.38 -45.79
CA THR A 18 -20.49 36.31 -45.46
C THR A 18 -20.05 37.69 -45.96
N GLN A 19 -20.27 37.95 -47.25
CA GLN A 19 -20.47 39.32 -47.72
C GLN A 19 -21.98 39.51 -47.85
N VAL A 20 -22.64 39.74 -46.72
CA VAL A 20 -23.88 40.51 -46.72
C VAL A 20 -23.52 41.85 -46.10
N LEU A 21 -23.51 42.84 -46.99
CA LEU A 21 -23.70 44.26 -46.78
C LEU A 21 -24.01 44.66 -45.32
N GLU A 22 -23.06 45.36 -44.70
CA GLU A 22 -23.41 46.44 -43.79
C GLU A 22 -24.26 47.44 -44.58
N LYS A 23 -25.57 47.41 -44.39
CA LYS A 23 -26.45 48.55 -44.63
C LYS A 23 -27.76 48.38 -43.88
N ASP A 24 -27.90 49.26 -42.90
CA ASP A 24 -29.11 49.90 -42.38
C ASP A 24 -30.28 49.00 -41.92
N ASN A 25 -30.48 49.06 -40.60
CA ASN A 25 -31.75 49.01 -39.87
C ASN A 25 -33.01 48.85 -40.74
N ASP A 26 -33.46 47.61 -40.91
CA ASP A 26 -34.87 47.22 -40.88
C ASP A 26 -34.93 45.77 -40.40
N GLU A 27 -35.83 45.47 -39.46
CA GLU A 27 -36.14 44.11 -39.04
C GLU A 27 -36.59 43.31 -40.27
N LEU A 28 -35.68 42.54 -40.88
CA LEU A 28 -36.07 41.48 -41.81
C LEU A 28 -37.08 40.61 -41.06
N SER A 29 -38.31 40.54 -41.60
CA SER A 29 -39.35 39.76 -40.97
C SER A 29 -38.86 38.31 -40.94
N ILE A 30 -39.21 37.60 -39.87
CA ILE A 30 -38.88 36.18 -39.70
C ILE A 30 -39.32 35.32 -40.92
N GLU A 31 -40.22 35.84 -41.77
CA GLU A 31 -40.65 35.22 -43.03
C GLU A 31 -39.58 35.29 -44.13
N ASP A 32 -38.73 36.32 -44.16
CA ASP A 32 -37.78 36.60 -45.25
C ASP A 32 -36.63 35.58 -45.36
N ILE A 33 -36.26 34.96 -44.24
CA ILE A 33 -35.15 33.99 -44.14
C ILE A 33 -35.51 32.65 -44.79
N HIS A 34 -36.76 32.19 -44.67
CA HIS A 34 -37.14 30.89 -45.21
C HIS A 34 -37.26 30.91 -46.75
N TRP A 35 -37.75 32.01 -47.33
CA TRP A 35 -37.86 32.15 -48.79
C TRP A 35 -36.51 32.02 -49.49
N GLU A 36 -35.42 32.51 -48.88
CA GLU A 36 -34.06 32.47 -49.39
C GLU A 36 -33.56 31.02 -49.63
N TYR A 37 -34.00 30.08 -48.79
CA TYR A 37 -33.56 28.68 -48.84
C TYR A 37 -34.48 27.77 -49.65
N SER A 38 -35.68 28.24 -50.03
CA SER A 38 -36.72 27.41 -50.66
C SER A 38 -36.94 27.77 -52.12
N VAL A 39 -36.93 29.05 -52.49
CA VAL A 39 -37.28 29.50 -53.86
C VAL A 39 -36.46 30.71 -54.30
N ASN A 40 -36.37 30.92 -55.62
CA ASN A 40 -35.63 32.05 -56.20
C ASN A 40 -36.33 33.39 -56.01
N GLU A 41 -37.67 33.39 -56.05
CA GLU A 41 -38.51 34.58 -55.98
C GLU A 41 -39.73 34.28 -55.10
N LYS A 42 -40.17 35.25 -54.30
CA LYS A 42 -41.33 35.11 -53.40
C LYS A 42 -42.62 35.09 -54.21
N PHE A 43 -43.53 34.18 -53.87
CA PHE A 43 -44.86 34.09 -54.48
C PHE A 43 -45.92 33.68 -53.44
N GLU A 44 -47.19 33.95 -53.74
CA GLU A 44 -48.31 33.46 -52.93
C GLU A 44 -48.62 31.99 -53.27
N PRO A 45 -48.59 31.04 -52.31
CA PRO A 45 -48.80 29.63 -52.57
C PRO A 45 -50.30 29.28 -52.58
N ASP A 46 -50.97 29.69 -53.64
CA ASP A 46 -52.42 29.54 -53.89
C ASP A 46 -52.80 28.26 -54.69
N THR A 47 -51.82 27.44 -55.05
CA THR A 47 -51.98 26.16 -55.77
C THR A 47 -51.13 25.07 -55.13
N TYR A 48 -51.47 23.81 -55.36
CA TYR A 48 -50.71 22.68 -54.82
C TYR A 48 -49.26 22.65 -55.34
N ASP A 49 -49.01 22.98 -56.61
CA ASP A 49 -47.64 23.01 -57.16
C ASP A 49 -46.76 24.09 -56.53
N LYS A 50 -47.32 25.30 -56.36
CA LYS A 50 -46.62 26.40 -55.67
C LYS A 50 -46.34 26.04 -54.23
N LEU A 51 -47.29 25.42 -53.54
CA LEU A 51 -47.10 24.99 -52.16
C LEU A 51 -46.07 23.87 -52.05
N MET A 52 -46.08 22.91 -52.99
CA MET A 52 -45.05 21.86 -53.08
C MET A 52 -43.65 22.44 -53.22
N SER A 53 -43.46 23.47 -54.05
CA SER A 53 -42.13 24.08 -54.24
C SER A 53 -41.56 24.76 -52.98
N LEU A 54 -42.39 25.08 -51.98
CA LEU A 54 -41.93 25.62 -50.69
C LEU A 54 -41.54 24.54 -49.68
N LEU A 55 -41.94 23.29 -49.92
CA LEU A 55 -41.71 22.17 -49.01
C LEU A 55 -40.38 21.47 -49.25
N TYR A 56 -39.57 21.98 -50.18
CA TYR A 56 -38.24 21.50 -50.50
C TYR A 56 -37.23 22.66 -50.47
N PRO A 57 -35.97 22.37 -50.09
CA PRO A 57 -34.90 23.33 -50.28
C PRO A 57 -34.68 23.56 -51.78
N LYS A 58 -34.28 24.78 -52.14
CA LYS A 58 -34.03 25.19 -53.52
C LYS A 58 -32.97 24.30 -54.19
N GLU A 59 -33.28 23.80 -55.39
CA GLU A 59 -32.34 22.99 -56.18
C GLU A 59 -31.24 23.87 -56.80
N ILE A 60 -30.00 23.39 -56.75
CA ILE A 60 -28.83 24.00 -57.42
C ILE A 60 -28.46 23.07 -58.58
N HIS A 61 -28.46 23.59 -59.81
CA HIS A 61 -28.40 22.80 -61.06
C HIS A 61 -27.16 21.89 -61.20
N GLU A 62 -27.35 20.75 -61.89
CA GLU A 62 -26.53 19.53 -61.82
C GLU A 62 -25.28 19.44 -62.72
N GLU A 63 -24.93 20.45 -63.54
CA GLU A 63 -23.83 20.27 -64.50
C GLU A 63 -22.46 20.72 -63.97
N GLY A 64 -21.60 19.75 -63.60
CA GLY A 64 -20.17 19.96 -63.36
C GLY A 64 -19.76 20.25 -61.91
N ILE A 65 -20.38 19.58 -60.95
CA ILE A 65 -20.33 19.92 -59.51
C ILE A 65 -18.91 19.85 -58.91
N SER A 66 -18.42 20.98 -58.41
CA SER A 66 -17.19 21.10 -57.61
C SER A 66 -17.40 20.79 -56.11
N GLU A 67 -16.34 20.48 -55.36
CA GLU A 67 -16.42 20.25 -53.90
C GLU A 67 -16.98 21.45 -53.12
N GLU A 68 -16.80 22.68 -53.61
CA GLU A 68 -17.33 23.89 -52.98
C GLU A 68 -18.84 24.04 -53.19
N GLU A 69 -19.36 23.67 -54.36
CA GLU A 69 -20.80 23.69 -54.65
C GLU A 69 -21.55 22.60 -53.87
N ILE A 70 -20.92 21.45 -53.65
CA ILE A 70 -21.45 20.41 -52.73
C ILE A 70 -21.58 20.98 -51.31
N LYS A 71 -20.54 21.65 -50.80
CA LYS A 71 -20.56 22.28 -49.48
C LYS A 71 -21.63 23.37 -49.37
N HIS A 72 -21.83 24.15 -50.43
CA HIS A 72 -22.84 25.21 -50.46
C HIS A 72 -24.26 24.63 -50.46
N ARG A 73 -24.52 23.61 -51.28
CA ARG A 73 -25.80 22.87 -51.27
C ARG A 73 -26.12 22.32 -49.88
N PHE A 74 -25.14 21.71 -49.21
CA PHE A 74 -25.30 21.22 -47.85
C PHE A 74 -25.60 22.34 -46.84
N ALA A 75 -25.01 23.53 -47.02
CA ALA A 75 -25.28 24.67 -46.15
C ALA A 75 -26.72 25.19 -46.30
N VAL A 76 -27.22 25.30 -47.55
CA VAL A 76 -28.61 25.70 -47.84
C VAL A 76 -29.60 24.69 -47.28
N GLU A 77 -29.38 23.40 -47.51
CA GLU A 77 -30.22 22.33 -46.97
C GLU A 77 -30.20 22.33 -45.42
N LYS A 78 -29.03 22.52 -44.80
CA LYS A 78 -28.89 22.61 -43.35
C LYS A 78 -29.70 23.75 -42.74
N LEU A 79 -29.66 24.91 -43.36
CA LEU A 79 -30.40 26.09 -42.90
C LEU A 79 -31.91 25.91 -43.12
N PHE A 80 -32.33 25.31 -44.23
CA PHE A 80 -33.75 24.98 -44.47
C PHE A 80 -34.34 24.10 -43.37
N TYR A 81 -33.63 23.05 -42.96
CA TYR A 81 -34.07 22.11 -41.91
C TYR A 81 -33.75 22.54 -40.47
N GLU A 82 -33.21 23.75 -40.28
CA GLU A 82 -32.99 24.30 -38.96
C GLU A 82 -34.33 24.51 -38.24
N LYS A 83 -34.38 24.15 -36.95
CA LYS A 83 -35.63 24.06 -36.18
C LYS A 83 -36.47 25.32 -36.30
N ASP A 84 -35.84 26.49 -36.16
CA ASP A 84 -36.52 27.77 -36.17
C ASP A 84 -37.12 28.05 -37.55
N ASN A 85 -36.33 27.90 -38.63
CA ASN A 85 -36.76 28.11 -40.01
C ASN A 85 -37.90 27.18 -40.43
N LEU A 86 -37.80 25.90 -40.08
CA LEU A 86 -38.79 24.89 -40.42
C LEU A 86 -40.10 25.06 -39.64
N SER A 87 -40.01 25.43 -38.35
CA SER A 87 -41.19 25.72 -37.52
C SER A 87 -42.01 26.89 -38.08
N LEU A 88 -41.33 27.89 -38.63
CA LEU A 88 -41.96 29.07 -39.23
C LEU A 88 -42.66 28.74 -40.55
N LEU A 89 -42.00 27.98 -41.42
CA LEU A 89 -42.60 27.46 -42.65
C LEU A 89 -43.90 26.70 -42.35
N LEU A 90 -43.83 25.75 -41.40
CA LEU A 90 -44.97 24.90 -41.04
C LEU A 90 -46.14 25.72 -40.49
N LYS A 91 -45.87 26.73 -39.64
CA LYS A 91 -46.89 27.65 -39.14
C LYS A 91 -47.57 28.44 -40.26
N TYR A 92 -46.80 28.91 -41.24
CA TYR A 92 -47.31 29.64 -42.40
C TYR A 92 -48.16 28.72 -43.31
N ILE A 93 -47.68 27.53 -43.63
CA ILE A 93 -48.35 26.55 -44.50
C ILE A 93 -49.62 26.00 -43.85
N TYR A 94 -49.61 25.74 -42.54
CA TYR A 94 -50.78 25.27 -41.78
C TYR A 94 -52.01 26.16 -42.00
N GLY A 95 -51.83 27.49 -42.00
CA GLY A 95 -52.91 28.46 -42.25
C GLY A 95 -53.43 28.48 -43.69
N LYS A 96 -52.63 28.01 -44.67
CA LYS A 96 -52.98 27.97 -46.10
C LYS A 96 -53.63 26.64 -46.51
N CYS A 97 -53.19 25.52 -45.94
CA CYS A 97 -53.72 24.19 -46.24
C CYS A 97 -55.23 24.08 -45.97
N GLY A 98 -55.74 24.69 -44.89
CA GLY A 98 -57.18 24.71 -44.59
C GLY A 98 -58.05 25.49 -45.58
N LYS A 99 -57.45 26.35 -46.42
CA LYS A 99 -58.16 27.07 -47.50
C LYS A 99 -58.15 26.27 -48.81
N LEU A 100 -57.06 25.57 -49.10
CA LEU A 100 -56.88 24.74 -50.31
C LEU A 100 -57.71 23.45 -50.28
N SER A 101 -57.92 22.84 -49.10
CA SER A 101 -58.71 21.60 -48.95
C SER A 101 -60.19 21.71 -49.37
N LYS A 102 -60.70 22.93 -49.61
CA LYS A 102 -62.08 23.20 -50.05
C LYS A 102 -62.23 23.38 -51.57
N ALA A 103 -61.14 23.45 -52.32
CA ALA A 103 -61.15 23.59 -53.78
C ALA A 103 -60.88 22.22 -54.43
N ASN A 104 -61.64 21.84 -55.47
CA ASN A 104 -61.61 20.52 -56.11
C ASN A 104 -60.20 19.94 -56.27
N VAL A 105 -60.00 18.75 -55.70
CA VAL A 105 -58.71 18.10 -55.52
C VAL A 105 -58.62 16.87 -56.42
N GLU A 106 -57.62 16.78 -57.28
CA GLU A 106 -57.10 15.47 -57.69
C GLU A 106 -56.48 14.83 -56.45
N ALA A 107 -57.09 13.76 -55.94
CA ALA A 107 -56.78 13.16 -54.63
C ALA A 107 -55.27 12.92 -54.40
N THR A 108 -54.51 12.66 -55.46
CA THR A 108 -53.07 12.42 -55.44
C THR A 108 -52.22 13.64 -55.09
N HIS A 109 -52.44 14.81 -55.71
CA HIS A 109 -51.64 16.01 -55.46
C HIS A 109 -51.77 16.51 -54.02
N PHE A 110 -52.97 16.42 -53.46
CA PHE A 110 -53.22 16.75 -52.06
C PHE A 110 -52.52 15.79 -51.09
N LEU A 111 -52.57 14.48 -51.35
CA LEU A 111 -51.86 13.49 -50.53
C LEU A 111 -50.35 13.72 -50.55
N MET A 112 -49.76 14.08 -51.70
CA MET A 112 -48.34 14.42 -51.79
C MET A 112 -47.97 15.61 -50.90
N VAL A 113 -48.75 16.68 -50.97
CA VAL A 113 -48.55 17.90 -50.17
C VAL A 113 -48.67 17.62 -48.69
N ILE A 114 -49.74 16.94 -48.26
CA ILE A 114 -49.97 16.64 -46.84
C ILE A 114 -48.88 15.70 -46.31
N SER A 115 -48.51 14.66 -47.07
CA SER A 115 -47.46 13.73 -46.66
C SER A 115 -46.13 14.46 -46.47
N ARG A 116 -45.80 15.39 -47.36
CA ARG A 116 -44.57 16.17 -47.24
C ARG A 116 -44.58 17.12 -46.04
N ILE A 117 -45.72 17.75 -45.73
CA ILE A 117 -45.83 18.61 -44.53
C ILE A 117 -45.71 17.76 -43.26
N MET A 118 -46.36 16.59 -43.21
CA MET A 118 -46.25 15.66 -42.09
C MET A 118 -44.81 15.22 -41.87
N TYR A 119 -44.09 14.91 -42.95
CA TYR A 119 -42.67 14.61 -42.91
C TYR A 119 -41.86 15.73 -42.24
N LEU A 120 -42.10 17.00 -42.62
CA LEU A 120 -41.40 18.12 -42.03
C LEU A 120 -41.71 18.31 -40.54
N TYR A 121 -42.96 18.05 -40.11
CA TYR A 121 -43.31 17.99 -38.69
C TYR A 121 -42.56 16.86 -37.96
N HIS A 122 -42.43 15.69 -38.58
CA HIS A 122 -41.67 14.56 -38.03
C HIS A 122 -40.18 14.90 -37.89
N THR A 123 -39.59 15.61 -38.86
CA THR A 123 -38.20 16.10 -38.79
C THR A 123 -37.97 17.01 -37.56
N LEU A 124 -38.99 17.76 -37.14
CA LEU A 124 -38.95 18.57 -35.91
C LEU A 124 -39.25 17.79 -34.62
N GLY A 125 -39.69 16.53 -34.73
CA GLY A 125 -40.26 15.76 -33.62
C GLY A 125 -41.63 16.26 -33.14
N ASP A 126 -42.30 17.12 -33.92
CA ASP A 126 -43.60 17.70 -33.57
C ASP A 126 -44.76 16.85 -34.14
N PHE A 127 -44.95 15.67 -33.55
CA PHE A 127 -46.02 14.75 -33.93
C PHE A 127 -47.41 15.28 -33.58
N LYS A 128 -47.51 16.19 -32.60
CA LYS A 128 -48.77 16.86 -32.25
C LYS A 128 -49.21 17.80 -33.36
N GLY A 129 -48.29 18.62 -33.89
CA GLY A 129 -48.54 19.47 -35.05
C GLY A 129 -48.96 18.67 -36.29
N ALA A 130 -48.32 17.52 -36.54
CA ALA A 130 -48.74 16.60 -37.60
C ALA A 130 -50.17 16.04 -37.38
N SER A 131 -50.54 15.67 -36.15
CA SER A 131 -51.92 15.22 -35.84
C SER A 131 -52.95 16.34 -36.02
N GLU A 132 -52.64 17.57 -35.61
CA GLU A 132 -53.52 18.73 -35.81
C GLU A 132 -53.69 19.09 -37.29
N LEU A 133 -52.62 18.99 -38.10
CA LEU A 133 -52.67 19.14 -39.54
C LEU A 133 -53.67 18.16 -40.18
N LEU A 134 -53.62 16.89 -39.80
CA LEU A 134 -54.54 15.86 -40.31
C LEU A 134 -56.02 16.19 -40.02
N LYS A 135 -56.29 16.78 -38.85
CA LYS A 135 -57.64 17.24 -38.45
C LYS A 135 -58.10 18.42 -39.32
N VAL A 136 -57.24 19.42 -39.50
CA VAL A 136 -57.55 20.62 -40.32
C VAL A 136 -57.68 20.30 -41.80
N ALA A 137 -56.86 19.38 -42.31
CA ALA A 137 -56.92 18.91 -43.69
C ALA A 137 -58.15 18.01 -43.95
N GLY A 138 -58.94 17.67 -42.93
CA GLY A 138 -60.18 16.89 -43.08
C GLY A 138 -59.96 15.41 -43.36
N VAL A 139 -58.78 14.88 -43.02
CA VAL A 139 -58.30 13.54 -43.45
C VAL A 139 -58.77 12.41 -42.51
N GLY A 140 -59.65 12.72 -41.55
CA GLY A 140 -60.10 11.82 -40.47
C GLY A 140 -60.82 10.52 -40.89
N ASN A 141 -60.96 10.24 -42.20
CA ASN A 141 -61.60 9.02 -42.73
C ASN A 141 -60.70 8.16 -43.63
N CYS A 142 -59.37 8.35 -43.63
CA CYS A 142 -58.46 7.55 -44.47
C CYS A 142 -58.41 6.05 -44.14
N SER A 143 -58.78 5.63 -42.93
CA SER A 143 -58.91 4.20 -42.59
C SER A 143 -59.95 3.47 -43.46
N LYS A 144 -61.01 4.16 -43.92
CA LYS A 144 -62.01 3.61 -44.84
C LYS A 144 -61.60 3.68 -46.31
N ALA A 145 -60.71 4.60 -46.68
CA ALA A 145 -60.15 4.68 -48.03
C ALA A 145 -59.06 3.60 -48.25
N LEU A 146 -58.36 3.20 -47.18
CA LEU A 146 -57.36 2.12 -47.16
C LEU A 146 -57.96 0.76 -47.51
N LEU A 147 -59.22 0.55 -47.15
CA LEU A 147 -60.00 -0.66 -47.46
C LEU A 147 -60.62 -0.66 -48.86
N LYS A 148 -60.46 0.43 -49.63
CA LYS A 148 -61.04 0.62 -50.97
C LYS A 148 -59.96 0.83 -52.05
N ILE A 149 -58.72 0.42 -51.79
CA ILE A 149 -57.70 0.40 -52.83
C ILE A 149 -58.12 -0.67 -53.85
N ASP A 150 -58.70 -0.21 -54.96
CA ASP A 150 -59.09 -1.06 -56.08
C ASP A 150 -57.83 -1.55 -56.80
N GLU A 151 -57.86 -2.76 -57.38
CA GLU A 151 -56.73 -3.35 -58.10
C GLU A 151 -56.35 -2.55 -59.37
N GLU A 152 -57.14 -1.56 -59.76
CA GLU A 152 -56.99 -0.74 -60.98
C GLU A 152 -56.23 0.59 -60.79
N ALA A 153 -55.77 0.94 -59.59
CA ALA A 153 -55.02 2.19 -59.35
C ALA A 153 -53.60 2.17 -60.00
N ARG A 154 -53.14 3.30 -60.54
CA ARG A 154 -51.79 3.40 -61.15
C ARG A 154 -50.70 3.27 -60.07
N GLU A 155 -49.57 2.63 -60.42
CA GLU A 155 -48.44 2.36 -59.49
C GLU A 155 -48.00 3.60 -58.69
N GLN A 156 -47.94 4.76 -59.33
CA GLN A 156 -47.51 6.02 -58.70
C GLN A 156 -48.55 6.59 -57.71
N GLU A 157 -49.84 6.34 -57.94
CA GLU A 157 -50.93 6.74 -57.04
C GLU A 157 -50.93 5.87 -55.77
N LEU A 158 -50.65 4.57 -55.92
CA LEU A 158 -50.49 3.61 -54.82
C LEU A 158 -49.30 3.96 -53.92
N VAL A 159 -48.16 4.33 -54.52
CA VAL A 159 -46.94 4.75 -53.82
C VAL A 159 -47.19 5.94 -52.89
N ASN A 160 -47.90 6.96 -53.37
CA ASN A 160 -48.22 8.16 -52.58
C ASN A 160 -49.16 7.85 -51.43
N TYR A 161 -50.12 6.97 -51.69
CA TYR A 161 -51.07 6.52 -50.71
C TYR A 161 -50.39 5.76 -49.57
N TYR A 162 -49.51 4.80 -49.89
CA TYR A 162 -48.76 4.05 -48.87
C TYR A 162 -47.83 4.95 -48.06
N TYR A 163 -47.17 5.91 -48.69
CA TYR A 163 -46.31 6.86 -47.99
C TYR A 163 -47.08 7.71 -46.98
N PHE A 164 -48.23 8.25 -47.37
CA PHE A 164 -49.13 8.95 -46.47
C PHE A 164 -49.53 8.09 -45.26
N VAL A 165 -49.88 6.81 -45.51
CA VAL A 165 -50.33 5.88 -44.47
C VAL A 165 -49.22 5.56 -43.48
N PHE A 166 -47.97 5.36 -43.95
CA PHE A 166 -46.83 5.20 -43.06
C PHE A 166 -46.69 6.40 -42.11
N LEU A 167 -46.69 7.62 -42.65
CA LEU A 167 -46.58 8.84 -41.84
C LEU A 167 -47.77 9.01 -40.88
N TYR A 168 -48.97 8.65 -41.30
CA TYR A 168 -50.16 8.65 -40.46
C TYR A 168 -50.01 7.72 -39.26
N LEU A 169 -49.63 6.46 -39.49
CA LEU A 169 -49.46 5.46 -38.43
C LEU A 169 -48.38 5.88 -37.41
N ILE A 170 -47.28 6.48 -37.88
CA ILE A 170 -46.24 7.03 -36.99
C ILE A 170 -46.77 8.19 -36.17
N THR A 171 -47.45 9.14 -36.82
CA THR A 171 -48.04 10.30 -36.13
C THR A 171 -49.00 9.84 -35.05
N LYS A 172 -49.86 8.87 -35.37
CA LYS A 172 -50.80 8.28 -34.43
C LYS A 172 -50.08 7.59 -33.28
N LYS A 173 -49.01 6.84 -33.54
CA LYS A 173 -48.25 6.16 -32.50
C LYS A 173 -47.56 7.12 -31.51
N GLU A 174 -46.95 8.19 -32.02
CA GLU A 174 -46.16 9.11 -31.22
C GLU A 174 -47.02 10.12 -30.44
N ASN A 175 -48.24 10.38 -30.89
CA ASN A 175 -49.11 11.41 -30.33
C ASN A 175 -50.42 10.87 -29.73
N GLU A 176 -50.88 9.68 -30.12
CA GLU A 176 -52.17 9.08 -29.74
C GLU A 176 -51.99 7.59 -29.33
N GLU A 177 -53.05 6.95 -28.83
CA GLU A 177 -53.01 5.51 -28.51
C GLU A 177 -53.01 4.68 -29.80
N PHE A 178 -52.05 3.75 -29.92
CA PHE A 178 -51.90 2.88 -31.10
C PHE A 178 -52.73 1.61 -30.92
N LEU A 179 -53.86 1.52 -31.63
CA LEU A 179 -54.88 0.49 -31.43
C LEU A 179 -54.56 -0.78 -32.24
N GLU A 180 -55.24 -1.89 -31.95
CA GLU A 180 -55.11 -3.15 -32.71
C GLU A 180 -55.46 -2.97 -34.20
N GLU A 181 -56.45 -2.14 -34.51
CA GLU A 181 -56.80 -1.79 -35.90
C GLU A 181 -55.62 -1.14 -36.65
N ASP A 182 -54.78 -0.35 -35.96
CA ASP A 182 -53.59 0.27 -36.56
C ASP A 182 -52.48 -0.73 -36.84
N LYS A 183 -52.34 -1.76 -35.99
CA LYS A 183 -51.43 -2.89 -36.21
C LYS A 183 -51.88 -3.71 -37.41
N GLU A 184 -53.19 -3.96 -37.53
CA GLU A 184 -53.75 -4.68 -38.67
C GLU A 184 -53.56 -3.91 -39.98
N ILE A 185 -53.78 -2.59 -39.99
CA ILE A 185 -53.47 -1.71 -41.13
C ILE A 185 -51.98 -1.78 -41.47
N THR A 186 -51.10 -1.75 -40.47
CA THR A 186 -49.65 -1.85 -40.68
C THR A 186 -49.27 -3.17 -41.36
N ILE A 187 -49.86 -4.29 -40.94
CA ILE A 187 -49.57 -5.59 -41.56
C ILE A 187 -50.11 -5.64 -42.98
N ASN A 188 -51.37 -5.24 -43.19
CA ASN A 188 -51.97 -5.25 -44.52
C ASN A 188 -51.18 -4.35 -45.50
N LEU A 189 -50.62 -3.25 -45.01
CA LEU A 189 -49.74 -2.37 -45.79
C LEU A 189 -48.44 -3.08 -46.18
N PHE A 190 -47.77 -3.76 -45.26
CA PHE A 190 -46.57 -4.55 -45.58
C PHE A 190 -46.87 -5.75 -46.48
N GLU A 191 -48.01 -6.42 -46.31
CA GLU A 191 -48.48 -7.50 -47.18
C GLU A 191 -48.75 -7.00 -48.62
N LEU A 192 -49.42 -5.86 -48.78
CA LEU A 192 -49.66 -5.24 -50.09
C LEU A 192 -48.35 -4.83 -50.77
N CYS A 193 -47.35 -4.36 -50.01
CA CYS A 193 -46.02 -4.08 -50.54
C CYS A 193 -45.31 -5.36 -51.04
N ILE A 194 -45.61 -6.53 -50.47
CA ILE A 194 -45.10 -7.84 -50.93
C ILE A 194 -45.80 -8.25 -52.23
N ASP A 195 -47.13 -8.27 -52.23
CA ASP A 195 -47.93 -8.90 -53.27
C ASP A 195 -47.93 -8.09 -54.57
N ASN A 196 -47.95 -6.75 -54.48
CA ASN A 196 -47.94 -5.87 -55.66
C ASN A 196 -46.55 -5.68 -56.28
N ARG A 197 -45.49 -6.29 -55.71
CA ARG A 197 -44.08 -6.09 -56.11
C ARG A 197 -43.72 -4.62 -56.31
N ILE A 198 -44.36 -3.72 -55.55
CA ILE A 198 -44.01 -2.31 -55.58
C ILE A 198 -42.64 -2.23 -54.95
N GLU A 199 -41.65 -2.11 -55.82
CA GLU A 199 -40.30 -1.81 -55.45
C GLU A 199 -40.38 -0.50 -54.64
N LEU A 200 -40.25 -0.57 -53.30
CA LEU A 200 -40.30 0.62 -52.42
C LEU A 200 -39.27 1.70 -52.86
N GLN A 201 -38.31 1.33 -53.70
CA GLN A 201 -37.40 2.23 -54.40
C GLN A 201 -38.09 3.12 -55.47
N ASN A 202 -39.30 2.84 -55.93
CA ASN A 202 -40.11 3.72 -56.80
C ASN A 202 -40.83 4.82 -56.00
N ILE A 203 -40.87 4.71 -54.66
CA ILE A 203 -41.19 5.82 -53.74
C ILE A 203 -40.06 6.88 -53.73
N ASN A 204 -39.01 6.71 -54.56
CA ASN A 204 -37.90 7.66 -54.75
C ASN A 204 -38.31 9.09 -55.09
N TYR A 205 -39.53 9.34 -55.56
CA TYR A 205 -40.00 10.70 -55.84
C TYR A 205 -40.23 11.55 -54.57
N TYR A 206 -40.32 10.95 -53.38
CA TYR A 206 -40.78 11.64 -52.16
C TYR A 206 -39.74 11.81 -51.06
N ARG A 207 -38.45 11.52 -51.31
CA ARG A 207 -37.39 11.59 -50.28
C ARG A 207 -37.86 10.96 -48.95
N VAL A 208 -38.35 9.73 -49.04
CA VAL A 208 -39.00 9.04 -47.91
C VAL A 208 -37.97 8.52 -46.92
N ASP A 209 -38.12 8.92 -45.66
CA ASP A 209 -37.34 8.40 -44.53
C ASP A 209 -37.69 6.94 -44.28
N THR A 210 -36.84 6.06 -44.78
CA THR A 210 -36.90 4.62 -44.51
C THR A 210 -36.74 4.30 -43.02
N TYR A 211 -36.19 5.22 -42.21
CA TYR A 211 -36.13 5.13 -40.74
C TYR A 211 -37.51 4.89 -40.11
N TYR A 212 -38.49 5.69 -40.53
CA TYR A 212 -39.85 5.67 -40.03
C TYR A 212 -40.61 4.40 -40.45
N ILE A 213 -40.37 3.95 -41.67
CA ILE A 213 -40.88 2.66 -42.17
C ILE A 213 -40.22 1.49 -41.42
N ALA A 214 -38.90 1.58 -41.17
CA ALA A 214 -38.16 0.57 -40.42
C ALA A 214 -38.67 0.46 -38.99
N ARG A 215 -38.97 1.59 -38.37
CA ARG A 215 -39.55 1.66 -37.03
C ARG A 215 -40.91 0.95 -36.98
N LEU A 216 -41.83 1.29 -37.89
CA LEU A 216 -43.12 0.60 -37.98
C LEU A 216 -42.97 -0.90 -38.25
N PHE A 217 -42.00 -1.30 -39.07
CA PHE A 217 -41.67 -2.70 -39.31
C PHE A 217 -41.20 -3.40 -38.03
N PHE A 218 -40.19 -2.84 -37.33
CA PHE A 218 -39.65 -3.42 -36.10
C PHE A 218 -40.65 -3.44 -34.95
N MET A 219 -41.57 -2.50 -34.88
CA MET A 219 -42.60 -2.49 -33.84
C MET A 219 -43.67 -3.58 -34.04
N ASN A 220 -43.91 -3.98 -35.29
CA ASN A 220 -44.98 -4.91 -35.63
C ASN A 220 -44.46 -6.27 -36.11
N TYR A 221 -43.16 -6.52 -36.02
CA TYR A 221 -42.52 -7.70 -36.62
C TYR A 221 -43.07 -9.02 -36.12
N GLN A 222 -43.40 -9.15 -34.82
CA GLN A 222 -43.92 -10.40 -34.25
C GLN A 222 -45.28 -10.73 -34.83
N HIS A 223 -46.13 -9.72 -34.93
CA HIS A 223 -47.48 -9.85 -35.45
C HIS A 223 -47.46 -10.07 -36.97
N LEU A 224 -46.54 -9.40 -37.68
CA LEU A 224 -46.26 -9.64 -39.10
C LEU A 224 -45.78 -11.07 -39.32
N TYR A 225 -44.77 -11.54 -38.57
CA TYR A 225 -44.22 -12.89 -38.65
C TYR A 225 -45.30 -13.95 -38.39
N SER A 226 -46.15 -13.75 -37.38
CA SER A 226 -47.22 -14.70 -37.05
C SER A 226 -48.30 -14.77 -38.12
N LYS A 227 -48.57 -13.68 -38.85
CA LYS A 227 -49.61 -13.60 -39.88
C LYS A 227 -49.13 -14.04 -41.27
N VAL A 228 -47.95 -13.60 -41.73
CA VAL A 228 -47.45 -13.94 -43.08
C VAL A 228 -46.68 -15.27 -43.14
N GLY A 229 -46.20 -15.76 -42.00
CA GLY A 229 -45.37 -16.95 -41.90
C GLY A 229 -43.93 -16.74 -42.39
N LYS A 230 -43.05 -17.69 -42.06
CA LYS A 230 -41.58 -17.55 -42.21
C LYS A 230 -41.09 -17.17 -43.61
N GLN A 231 -41.54 -17.87 -44.66
CA GLN A 231 -41.05 -17.63 -46.03
C GLN A 231 -41.42 -16.24 -46.55
N LYS A 232 -42.67 -15.80 -46.34
CA LYS A 232 -43.09 -14.45 -46.75
C LYS A 232 -42.39 -13.39 -45.90
N PHE A 233 -42.23 -13.64 -44.59
CA PHE A 233 -41.50 -12.72 -43.71
C PHE A 233 -40.03 -12.55 -44.11
N GLU A 234 -39.34 -13.63 -44.47
CA GLU A 234 -37.97 -13.57 -45.01
C GLU A 234 -37.91 -12.74 -46.31
N HIS A 235 -38.93 -12.85 -47.17
CA HIS A 235 -39.05 -12.02 -48.37
C HIS A 235 -39.31 -10.54 -48.04
N VAL A 236 -40.13 -10.23 -47.02
CA VAL A 236 -40.33 -8.85 -46.51
C VAL A 236 -39.01 -8.26 -46.04
N VAL A 237 -38.30 -8.98 -45.17
CA VAL A 237 -37.01 -8.55 -44.63
C VAL A 237 -36.02 -8.32 -45.77
N MET A 238 -36.04 -9.16 -46.81
CA MET A 238 -35.17 -9.04 -47.98
C MET A 238 -35.49 -7.79 -48.81
N ASN A 239 -36.74 -7.58 -49.21
CA ASN A 239 -37.15 -6.41 -50.01
C ASN A 239 -36.96 -5.10 -49.22
N PHE A 240 -37.27 -5.14 -47.92
CA PHE A 240 -37.01 -4.02 -47.01
C PHE A 240 -35.51 -3.74 -46.89
N SER A 241 -34.66 -4.76 -46.79
CA SER A 241 -33.20 -4.58 -46.81
C SER A 241 -32.69 -3.95 -48.11
N HIS A 242 -33.26 -4.32 -49.27
CA HIS A 242 -32.88 -3.72 -50.56
C HIS A 242 -33.25 -2.24 -50.66
N LEU A 243 -34.41 -1.84 -50.11
CA LEU A 243 -34.80 -0.43 -49.98
C LEU A 243 -33.75 0.37 -49.19
N LEU A 244 -33.31 -0.16 -48.04
CA LEU A 244 -32.29 0.48 -47.20
C LEU A 244 -30.91 0.58 -47.87
N LEU A 245 -30.66 -0.18 -48.95
CA LEU A 245 -29.36 -0.26 -49.64
C LEU A 245 -29.25 0.64 -50.89
N ASN A 246 -30.34 1.29 -51.33
CA ASN A 246 -30.35 2.08 -52.57
C ASN A 246 -29.46 3.36 -52.47
N LYS A 247 -28.67 3.65 -53.51
CA LYS A 247 -27.59 4.66 -53.51
C LYS A 247 -28.02 6.13 -53.39
N LYS A 248 -29.28 6.48 -53.69
CA LYS A 248 -29.79 7.86 -53.52
C LYS A 248 -30.08 8.23 -52.06
N PHE A 249 -30.06 7.25 -51.16
CA PHE A 249 -30.34 7.39 -49.72
C PHE A 249 -29.25 8.17 -48.95
N TYR A 250 -28.01 8.19 -49.46
CA TYR A 250 -26.81 8.58 -48.72
C TYR A 250 -26.60 10.08 -48.48
N PHE A 251 -27.63 10.93 -48.57
CA PHE A 251 -27.42 12.38 -48.50
C PHE A 251 -28.20 13.13 -47.42
N PHE A 252 -29.32 12.60 -46.89
CA PHE A 252 -30.31 13.47 -46.22
C PHE A 252 -30.50 13.36 -44.69
N ASP A 253 -29.98 12.35 -44.00
CA ASP A 253 -30.30 12.13 -42.57
C ASP A 253 -29.29 12.75 -41.57
N SER A 254 -28.96 14.04 -41.73
CA SER A 254 -27.92 14.67 -40.90
C SER A 254 -28.30 15.91 -40.11
N ILE A 255 -29.59 16.28 -39.99
CA ILE A 255 -29.97 17.49 -39.25
C ILE A 255 -31.04 17.17 -38.19
N ASN A 256 -30.58 17.16 -36.95
CA ASN A 256 -31.32 17.32 -35.69
C ASN A 256 -32.24 16.20 -35.17
N GLY A 257 -32.67 15.23 -35.99
CA GLY A 257 -33.51 14.10 -35.51
C GLY A 257 -32.74 12.97 -34.80
N TRP A 258 -31.44 12.82 -35.05
CA TRP A 258 -30.72 11.59 -34.65
C TRP A 258 -30.52 11.41 -33.13
N LYS A 259 -30.36 12.45 -32.31
CA LYS A 259 -29.93 12.27 -30.91
C LYS A 259 -30.97 11.56 -30.02
N SER A 260 -32.26 11.90 -30.12
CA SER A 260 -33.34 11.22 -29.36
C SER A 260 -33.81 9.93 -30.03
N SER A 261 -33.86 9.93 -31.36
CA SER A 261 -34.35 8.83 -32.19
C SER A 261 -33.43 7.60 -32.15
N THR A 262 -32.12 7.80 -32.09
CA THR A 262 -31.14 6.71 -32.04
C THR A 262 -31.25 5.91 -30.74
N GLN A 263 -31.54 6.56 -29.61
CA GLN A 263 -31.67 5.86 -28.33
C GLN A 263 -32.95 5.02 -28.28
N ASN A 264 -34.09 5.59 -28.70
CA ASN A 264 -35.35 4.85 -28.81
C ASN A 264 -35.26 3.70 -29.83
N PHE A 265 -34.64 3.94 -30.98
CA PHE A 265 -34.39 2.89 -31.99
C PHE A 265 -33.50 1.77 -31.44
N LEU A 266 -32.47 2.10 -30.65
CA LEU A 266 -31.60 1.11 -30.03
C LEU A 266 -32.29 0.31 -28.90
N GLU A 267 -33.24 0.92 -28.19
CA GLU A 267 -34.07 0.25 -27.18
C GLU A 267 -35.11 -0.67 -27.83
N GLU A 268 -35.80 -0.20 -28.88
CA GLU A 268 -36.70 -0.99 -29.72
C GLU A 268 -35.95 -2.15 -30.43
N TRP A 269 -34.70 -1.90 -30.84
CA TRP A 269 -33.81 -2.93 -31.39
C TRP A 269 -33.38 -3.97 -30.35
N ASP A 270 -33.10 -3.57 -29.11
CA ASP A 270 -32.79 -4.51 -28.02
C ASP A 270 -34.01 -5.38 -27.69
N GLU A 271 -35.22 -4.81 -27.67
CA GLU A 271 -36.47 -5.54 -27.50
C GLU A 271 -36.70 -6.53 -28.65
N PHE A 272 -36.54 -6.08 -29.90
CA PHE A 272 -36.56 -6.94 -31.10
C PHE A 272 -35.54 -8.08 -31.01
N TYR A 273 -34.28 -7.77 -30.68
CA TYR A 273 -33.19 -8.74 -30.58
C TYR A 273 -33.45 -9.79 -29.50
N SER A 274 -34.11 -9.41 -28.41
CA SER A 274 -34.44 -10.31 -27.31
C SER A 274 -35.59 -11.29 -27.61
N GLY A 275 -36.43 -11.00 -28.60
CA GLY A 275 -37.65 -11.77 -28.92
C GLY A 275 -37.61 -12.64 -30.18
N VAL A 276 -36.50 -12.66 -30.93
CA VAL A 276 -36.39 -13.36 -32.23
C VAL A 276 -35.63 -14.70 -32.10
N GLU A 277 -36.12 -15.77 -32.75
CA GLU A 277 -35.44 -17.07 -32.80
C GLU A 277 -34.04 -17.01 -33.45
N GLU A 278 -33.09 -17.81 -32.92
CA GLU A 278 -31.64 -17.76 -33.19
C GLU A 278 -31.25 -17.84 -34.69
N LEU A 279 -32.09 -18.45 -35.54
CA LEU A 279 -31.84 -18.55 -36.98
C LEU A 279 -32.13 -17.25 -37.74
N ILE A 280 -33.20 -16.54 -37.40
CA ILE A 280 -33.61 -15.26 -38.03
C ILE A 280 -32.66 -14.14 -37.59
N LEU A 281 -32.16 -14.22 -36.35
CA LEU A 281 -31.17 -13.31 -35.78
C LEU A 281 -29.89 -13.23 -36.60
N ASN A 282 -29.42 -14.36 -37.14
CA ASN A 282 -28.18 -14.42 -37.90
C ASN A 282 -28.26 -13.62 -39.21
N ASP A 283 -29.37 -13.69 -39.95
CA ASP A 283 -29.54 -12.95 -41.21
C ASP A 283 -29.84 -11.46 -41.01
N LEU A 284 -30.55 -11.09 -39.94
CA LEU A 284 -30.84 -9.70 -39.60
C LEU A 284 -29.62 -8.95 -39.05
N VAL A 285 -28.78 -9.59 -38.23
CA VAL A 285 -27.54 -8.99 -37.71
C VAL A 285 -26.54 -8.71 -38.84
N ILE A 286 -26.41 -9.61 -39.82
CA ILE A 286 -25.58 -9.38 -41.02
C ILE A 286 -26.08 -8.18 -41.82
N ARG A 287 -27.40 -8.04 -41.94
CA ARG A 287 -28.02 -6.98 -42.76
C ARG A 287 -28.06 -5.63 -42.02
N PHE A 288 -28.12 -5.63 -40.69
CA PHE A 288 -27.86 -4.47 -39.83
C PHE A 288 -26.41 -3.98 -39.92
N LEU A 289 -25.44 -4.91 -39.99
CA LEU A 289 -24.04 -4.58 -40.29
C LEU A 289 -23.87 -4.00 -41.71
N TYR A 290 -24.75 -4.35 -42.65
CA TYR A 290 -24.84 -3.72 -43.97
C TYR A 290 -25.54 -2.36 -43.96
N PHE A 291 -26.46 -2.09 -43.03
CA PHE A 291 -27.09 -0.78 -42.80
C PHE A 291 -26.06 0.26 -42.34
N ILE A 292 -25.10 -0.17 -41.53
CA ILE A 292 -24.01 0.67 -41.03
C ILE A 292 -22.89 0.85 -42.08
N LYS A 293 -22.74 -0.10 -43.03
CA LYS A 293 -21.65 -0.11 -44.02
C LYS A 293 -21.50 1.19 -44.85
N PRO A 294 -22.55 1.92 -45.26
CA PRO A 294 -22.43 3.13 -46.06
C PRO A 294 -22.18 4.40 -45.24
N VAL A 295 -22.78 4.48 -44.04
CA VAL A 295 -22.41 5.48 -43.00
C VAL A 295 -20.89 5.42 -42.74
N PHE A 296 -20.30 4.24 -42.95
CA PHE A 296 -18.88 3.97 -42.71
C PHE A 296 -18.03 3.92 -44.00
N LYS A 297 -18.60 4.04 -45.22
CA LYS A 297 -17.86 3.99 -46.51
C LYS A 297 -17.61 5.36 -47.16
N GLY A 298 -17.88 6.47 -46.47
CA GLY A 298 -17.45 7.79 -46.92
C GLY A 298 -18.26 8.41 -48.05
N TYR A 299 -19.52 7.98 -48.27
CA TYR A 299 -20.44 8.67 -49.19
C TYR A 299 -21.28 9.76 -48.50
N ILE A 300 -21.05 9.96 -47.20
CA ILE A 300 -21.49 11.13 -46.44
C ILE A 300 -20.22 11.84 -45.98
N TYR A 301 -20.05 13.10 -46.38
CA TYR A 301 -19.00 14.01 -45.92
C TYR A 301 -19.26 14.47 -44.46
N PHE A 302 -19.66 13.54 -43.58
CA PHE A 302 -19.67 13.77 -42.14
C PHE A 302 -18.41 13.14 -41.58
N GLU A 303 -17.43 13.99 -41.31
CA GLU A 303 -16.60 13.80 -40.13
C GLU A 303 -17.57 13.50 -38.97
N PHE A 304 -17.56 12.27 -38.43
CA PHE A 304 -18.10 12.04 -37.10
C PHE A 304 -17.25 12.90 -36.15
N ARG A 305 -17.64 14.17 -35.97
CA ARG A 305 -16.98 15.11 -35.06
C ARG A 305 -17.32 14.86 -33.59
N GLU A 306 -18.32 14.01 -33.31
CA GLU A 306 -18.64 13.58 -31.95
C GLU A 306 -18.60 12.04 -31.87
N PRO A 307 -17.88 11.47 -30.89
CA PRO A 307 -17.93 10.04 -30.61
C PRO A 307 -19.34 9.65 -30.14
N ILE A 308 -19.87 8.55 -30.66
CA ILE A 308 -21.15 8.01 -30.23
C ILE A 308 -20.93 7.29 -28.88
N GLU A 309 -21.13 8.03 -27.80
CA GLU A 309 -21.11 7.51 -26.43
C GLU A 309 -22.06 6.30 -26.32
N GLY A 310 -21.58 5.17 -25.77
CA GLY A 310 -22.39 3.96 -25.55
C GLY A 310 -22.34 2.88 -26.63
N VAL A 311 -21.67 3.09 -27.78
CA VAL A 311 -21.51 2.04 -28.82
C VAL A 311 -20.55 0.94 -28.38
N LEU A 312 -19.43 1.29 -27.74
CA LEU A 312 -18.41 0.32 -27.35
C LEU A 312 -18.89 -0.68 -26.26
N PRO A 313 -19.65 -0.26 -25.22
CA PRO A 313 -20.33 -1.19 -24.30
C PRO A 313 -21.24 -2.21 -25.01
N LYS A 314 -22.03 -1.77 -26.00
CA LYS A 314 -22.93 -2.64 -26.77
C LYS A 314 -22.15 -3.59 -27.68
N PHE A 315 -21.11 -3.09 -28.34
CA PHE A 315 -20.19 -3.90 -29.16
C PHE A 315 -19.50 -4.98 -28.33
N LYS A 316 -19.05 -4.69 -27.11
CA LYS A 316 -18.49 -5.67 -26.18
C LYS A 316 -19.49 -6.79 -25.88
N THR A 317 -20.75 -6.46 -25.58
CA THR A 317 -21.80 -7.45 -25.33
C THR A 317 -22.04 -8.35 -26.55
N PHE A 318 -22.02 -7.77 -27.76
CA PHE A 318 -22.11 -8.52 -29.00
C PHE A 318 -20.89 -9.43 -29.24
N PHE A 319 -19.67 -8.90 -29.08
CA PHE A 319 -18.42 -9.62 -29.23
C PHE A 319 -18.34 -10.84 -28.29
N LYS A 320 -18.84 -10.71 -27.05
CA LYS A 320 -18.92 -11.81 -26.09
C LYS A 320 -19.72 -13.00 -26.63
N LYS A 321 -20.79 -12.76 -27.38
CA LYS A 321 -21.69 -13.80 -27.93
C LYS A 321 -21.20 -14.46 -29.23
N TRP A 322 -20.08 -13.99 -29.81
CA TRP A 322 -19.57 -14.56 -31.05
C TRP A 322 -19.25 -16.05 -30.90
N LYS A 323 -19.64 -16.85 -31.91
CA LYS A 323 -19.27 -18.27 -32.08
C LYS A 323 -18.28 -18.40 -33.23
N VAL A 324 -17.50 -19.48 -33.26
CA VAL A 324 -16.41 -19.67 -34.25
C VAL A 324 -16.90 -19.63 -35.70
N ASP A 325 -18.01 -20.32 -36.01
CA ASP A 325 -18.56 -20.39 -37.38
C ASP A 325 -19.05 -19.03 -37.86
N PHE A 326 -19.64 -18.24 -36.95
CA PHE A 326 -20.08 -16.87 -37.23
C PHE A 326 -18.90 -15.96 -37.57
N VAL A 327 -17.82 -16.01 -36.78
CA VAL A 327 -16.62 -15.19 -37.01
C VAL A 327 -15.91 -15.59 -38.30
N MET A 328 -15.85 -16.89 -38.62
CA MET A 328 -15.25 -17.35 -39.87
C MET A 328 -16.05 -16.90 -41.09
N LYS A 329 -17.39 -17.03 -41.04
CA LYS A 329 -18.28 -16.68 -42.14
C LYS A 329 -18.30 -15.17 -42.44
N TYR A 330 -18.19 -14.32 -41.41
CA TYR A 330 -18.32 -12.86 -41.55
C TYR A 330 -17.04 -12.07 -41.23
N ARG A 331 -15.88 -12.74 -41.27
CA ARG A 331 -14.59 -12.21 -40.78
C ARG A 331 -14.25 -10.81 -41.29
N GLU A 332 -14.36 -10.57 -42.60
CA GLU A 332 -14.00 -9.28 -43.21
C GLU A 332 -14.93 -8.14 -42.77
N VAL A 333 -16.23 -8.44 -42.64
CA VAL A 333 -17.25 -7.47 -42.22
C VAL A 333 -17.06 -7.11 -40.76
N LEU A 334 -16.95 -8.13 -39.90
CA LEU A 334 -16.67 -7.94 -38.47
C LEU A 334 -15.35 -7.20 -38.26
N GLY A 335 -14.33 -7.53 -39.06
CA GLY A 335 -13.02 -6.88 -39.00
C GLY A 335 -13.09 -5.39 -39.33
N THR A 336 -13.79 -5.03 -40.41
CA THR A 336 -13.99 -3.63 -40.80
C THR A 336 -14.74 -2.84 -39.72
N LEU A 337 -15.80 -3.44 -39.16
CA LEU A 337 -16.55 -2.84 -38.06
C LEU A 337 -15.68 -2.63 -36.82
N THR A 338 -14.96 -3.66 -36.40
CA THR A 338 -14.11 -3.63 -35.21
C THR A 338 -13.04 -2.56 -35.34
N LYS A 339 -12.39 -2.47 -36.50
CA LYS A 339 -11.36 -1.47 -36.78
C LYS A 339 -11.87 -0.05 -36.58
N LYS A 340 -13.12 0.21 -36.94
CA LYS A 340 -13.73 1.54 -36.89
C LYS A 340 -14.34 1.88 -35.53
N ILE A 341 -14.86 0.89 -34.81
CA ILE A 341 -15.34 1.05 -33.43
C ILE A 341 -14.17 1.23 -32.45
N CYS A 342 -13.08 0.48 -32.68
CA CYS A 342 -11.88 0.51 -31.86
C CYS A 342 -10.80 1.44 -32.42
N GLU A 343 -11.13 2.27 -33.43
CA GLU A 343 -10.17 3.17 -34.06
C GLU A 343 -9.71 4.23 -33.05
N ILE A 344 -8.41 4.36 -32.88
CA ILE A 344 -7.77 5.42 -32.10
C ILE A 344 -7.05 6.28 -33.14
N ASP A 345 -7.81 7.05 -33.92
CA ASP A 345 -7.32 7.62 -35.20
C ASP A 345 -6.21 8.69 -35.03
N ASP A 346 -5.28 8.68 -35.99
CA ASP A 346 -4.09 9.53 -36.12
C ASP A 346 -4.43 11.02 -36.30
N TYR A 347 -5.64 11.35 -36.77
CA TYR A 347 -6.09 12.73 -37.04
C TYR A 347 -6.82 13.43 -35.88
N GLY A 348 -6.87 12.83 -34.70
CA GLY A 348 -7.36 13.51 -33.50
C GLY A 348 -8.88 13.61 -33.34
N GLN A 349 -9.69 13.16 -34.31
CA GLN A 349 -11.14 13.40 -34.29
C GLN A 349 -11.98 12.36 -33.53
N ASN A 350 -11.51 11.11 -33.37
CA ASN A 350 -12.17 10.08 -32.55
C ASN A 350 -11.16 9.43 -31.60
N PHE A 351 -10.87 10.10 -30.49
CA PHE A 351 -10.29 9.41 -29.34
C PHE A 351 -11.42 8.72 -28.58
N ILE A 352 -11.13 7.62 -27.90
CA ILE A 352 -12.05 7.02 -26.94
C ILE A 352 -12.31 8.09 -25.86
N CYS A 353 -13.45 8.79 -25.96
CA CYS A 353 -13.64 10.10 -25.32
C CYS A 353 -14.20 10.05 -23.90
N SER A 354 -14.71 8.90 -23.45
CA SER A 354 -15.21 8.73 -22.08
C SER A 354 -14.40 7.68 -21.30
N GLN A 355 -14.28 7.87 -19.99
CA GLN A 355 -13.69 6.89 -19.07
C GLN A 355 -14.40 5.53 -19.15
N GLN A 356 -15.70 5.54 -19.48
CA GLN A 356 -16.51 4.34 -19.67
C GLN A 356 -16.09 3.56 -20.92
N ASP A 357 -15.86 4.25 -22.03
CA ASP A 357 -15.40 3.62 -23.28
C ASP A 357 -13.98 3.07 -23.12
N ILE A 358 -13.09 3.80 -22.45
CA ILE A 358 -11.74 3.32 -22.11
C ILE A 358 -11.81 2.02 -21.31
N THR A 359 -12.69 1.96 -20.31
CA THR A 359 -12.90 0.76 -19.50
C THR A 359 -13.44 -0.39 -20.36
N CYS A 360 -14.43 -0.12 -21.20
CA CYS A 360 -15.01 -1.12 -22.11
C CYS A 360 -14.02 -1.63 -23.16
N PHE A 361 -13.08 -0.80 -23.62
CA PHE A 361 -12.00 -1.20 -24.52
C PHE A 361 -11.09 -2.23 -23.86
N PHE A 362 -10.65 -1.99 -22.62
CA PHE A 362 -9.81 -2.94 -21.90
C PHE A 362 -10.56 -4.23 -21.55
N ASP A 363 -11.86 -4.14 -21.20
CA ASP A 363 -12.71 -5.32 -21.02
C ASP A 363 -12.83 -6.15 -22.30
N LEU A 364 -12.96 -5.49 -23.46
CA LEU A 364 -13.02 -6.15 -24.76
C LEU A 364 -11.71 -6.91 -25.06
N LEU A 365 -10.56 -6.31 -24.75
CA LEU A 365 -9.26 -6.97 -24.87
C LEU A 365 -9.16 -8.20 -23.96
N ASP A 366 -9.68 -8.14 -22.75
CA ASP A 366 -9.69 -9.29 -21.84
C ASP A 366 -10.66 -10.38 -22.32
N GLU A 367 -11.86 -10.01 -22.80
CA GLU A 367 -12.83 -10.92 -23.38
C GLU A 367 -12.26 -11.65 -24.62
N SER A 368 -11.43 -10.96 -25.41
CA SER A 368 -10.79 -11.56 -26.59
C SER A 368 -9.89 -12.75 -26.26
N LYS A 369 -9.35 -12.82 -25.04
CA LYS A 369 -8.43 -13.89 -24.61
C LYS A 369 -9.13 -15.19 -24.25
N HIS A 370 -10.46 -15.19 -24.08
CA HIS A 370 -11.20 -16.39 -23.68
C HIS A 370 -11.20 -17.50 -24.74
N THR A 371 -11.04 -17.18 -26.03
CA THR A 371 -11.00 -18.19 -27.10
C THR A 371 -9.91 -17.88 -28.12
N LYS A 372 -9.35 -18.94 -28.72
CA LYS A 372 -8.27 -18.82 -29.71
C LYS A 372 -8.67 -17.99 -30.93
N TYR A 373 -9.91 -18.10 -31.42
CA TYR A 373 -10.37 -17.36 -32.59
C TYR A 373 -10.65 -15.88 -32.28
N LYS A 374 -11.19 -15.56 -31.09
CA LYS A 374 -11.37 -14.16 -30.65
C LYS A 374 -10.03 -13.47 -30.44
N LYS A 375 -9.04 -14.18 -29.87
CA LYS A 375 -7.68 -13.66 -29.68
C LYS A 375 -7.04 -13.31 -31.03
N LYS A 376 -7.04 -14.26 -31.98
CA LYS A 376 -6.51 -14.04 -33.34
C LYS A 376 -7.23 -12.87 -34.04
N PHE A 377 -8.54 -12.77 -33.86
CA PHE A 377 -9.33 -11.68 -34.43
C PHE A 377 -8.95 -10.33 -33.81
N ALA A 378 -8.81 -10.23 -32.49
CA ALA A 378 -8.41 -9.01 -31.80
C ALA A 378 -6.98 -8.57 -32.17
N GLU A 379 -6.04 -9.51 -32.32
CA GLU A 379 -4.70 -9.22 -32.83
C GLU A 379 -4.73 -8.54 -34.21
N GLU A 380 -5.59 -9.04 -35.10
CA GLU A 380 -5.66 -8.60 -36.49
C GLU A 380 -6.47 -7.33 -36.73
N TYR A 381 -7.49 -7.06 -35.91
CA TYR A 381 -8.43 -5.95 -36.15
C TYR A 381 -8.54 -4.94 -35.01
N ILE A 382 -8.06 -5.25 -33.81
CA ILE A 382 -8.01 -4.29 -32.68
C ILE A 382 -6.56 -3.82 -32.48
N LEU A 383 -5.66 -4.75 -32.18
CA LEU A 383 -4.26 -4.42 -31.83
C LEU A 383 -3.45 -3.94 -33.04
N SER A 384 -3.80 -4.36 -34.26
CA SER A 384 -3.14 -3.91 -35.50
C SER A 384 -3.37 -2.43 -35.80
N ASN A 385 -4.45 -1.84 -35.28
CA ASN A 385 -4.76 -0.43 -35.41
C ASN A 385 -4.09 0.43 -34.32
N ILE A 386 -3.48 -0.19 -33.32
CA ILE A 386 -2.76 0.53 -32.27
C ILE A 386 -1.36 0.85 -32.78
N THR A 387 -1.03 2.14 -32.81
CA THR A 387 0.27 2.63 -33.27
C THR A 387 1.00 3.32 -32.11
N SER A 388 2.26 3.69 -32.33
CA SER A 388 2.99 4.53 -31.36
C SER A 388 2.29 5.86 -31.10
N TYR A 389 1.52 6.38 -32.07
CA TYR A 389 0.74 7.60 -31.89
C TYR A 389 -0.38 7.42 -30.85
N SER A 390 -1.06 6.28 -30.85
CA SER A 390 -2.07 5.95 -29.82
C SER A 390 -1.49 6.05 -28.41
N PHE A 391 -0.25 5.58 -28.21
CA PHE A 391 0.47 5.72 -26.95
C PHE A 391 0.80 7.17 -26.63
N MET A 392 1.33 7.94 -27.58
CA MET A 392 1.62 9.36 -27.37
C MET A 392 0.37 10.14 -26.94
N LYS A 393 -0.78 9.85 -27.55
CA LYS A 393 -2.05 10.51 -27.20
C LYS A 393 -2.49 10.20 -25.77
N PHE A 394 -2.35 8.95 -25.30
CA PHE A 394 -2.59 8.63 -23.88
C PHE A 394 -1.66 9.40 -22.95
N TYR A 395 -0.41 9.64 -23.35
CA TYR A 395 0.52 10.44 -22.56
C TYR A 395 0.09 11.91 -22.50
N GLU A 396 -0.25 12.52 -23.64
CA GLU A 396 -0.68 13.92 -23.75
C GLU A 396 -1.96 14.21 -22.95
N GLU A 397 -2.92 13.28 -22.98
CA GLU A 397 -4.17 13.35 -22.21
C GLU A 397 -4.01 12.93 -20.74
N LYS A 398 -2.77 12.69 -20.27
CA LYS A 398 -2.41 12.29 -18.90
C LYS A 398 -3.05 10.98 -18.44
N MET A 399 -3.36 10.11 -19.38
CA MET A 399 -3.92 8.78 -19.14
C MET A 399 -2.81 7.76 -18.91
N TYR A 400 -1.95 8.03 -17.92
CA TYR A 400 -0.73 7.27 -17.68
C TYR A 400 -0.98 5.80 -17.35
N ARG A 401 -2.05 5.52 -16.58
CA ARG A 401 -2.47 4.16 -16.23
C ARG A 401 -2.87 3.35 -17.46
N GLN A 402 -3.62 3.97 -18.37
CA GLN A 402 -4.10 3.34 -19.59
C GLN A 402 -2.96 3.10 -20.57
N PHE A 403 -2.02 4.04 -20.69
CA PHE A 403 -0.78 3.85 -21.43
C PHE A 403 -0.04 2.61 -20.94
N ALA A 404 0.25 2.55 -19.62
CA ALA A 404 0.99 1.45 -19.02
C ALA A 404 0.26 0.11 -19.17
N LEU A 405 -1.06 0.10 -18.93
CA LEU A 405 -1.90 -1.10 -19.08
C LEU A 405 -1.89 -1.61 -20.51
N LEU A 406 -2.03 -0.73 -21.50
CA LEU A 406 -1.99 -1.10 -22.91
C LEU A 406 -0.63 -1.65 -23.31
N TYR A 407 0.46 -1.00 -22.89
CA TYR A 407 1.82 -1.47 -23.19
C TYR A 407 2.07 -2.88 -22.62
N ASN A 408 1.63 -3.13 -21.39
CA ASN A 408 1.78 -4.43 -20.73
C ASN A 408 0.89 -5.51 -21.34
N LYS A 409 -0.32 -5.16 -21.80
CA LYS A 409 -1.25 -6.10 -22.46
C LYS A 409 -0.97 -6.29 -23.95
N CYS A 410 -0.17 -5.43 -24.57
CA CYS A 410 0.18 -5.56 -25.98
C CYS A 410 1.06 -6.80 -26.19
N GLU A 411 0.63 -7.69 -27.08
CA GLU A 411 1.40 -8.87 -27.50
C GLU A 411 2.18 -8.64 -28.81
N ASN A 412 1.98 -7.47 -29.46
CA ASN A 412 2.70 -7.11 -30.67
C ASN A 412 4.11 -6.64 -30.32
N GLU A 413 5.07 -7.57 -30.33
CA GLU A 413 6.48 -7.29 -30.00
C GLU A 413 7.10 -6.18 -30.85
N LYS A 414 6.75 -6.09 -32.14
CA LYS A 414 7.24 -5.02 -33.02
C LYS A 414 6.76 -3.64 -32.54
N LEU A 415 5.48 -3.53 -32.14
CA LEU A 415 4.92 -2.29 -31.61
C LEU A 415 5.53 -1.94 -30.25
N LYS A 416 5.73 -2.92 -29.37
CA LYS A 416 6.42 -2.70 -28.08
C LYS A 416 7.84 -2.19 -28.28
N GLU A 417 8.57 -2.79 -29.20
CA GLU A 417 9.93 -2.36 -29.59
C GLU A 417 9.91 -0.92 -30.14
N GLN A 418 8.91 -0.57 -30.98
CA GLN A 418 8.73 0.79 -31.49
C GLN A 418 8.45 1.79 -30.37
N VAL A 419 7.52 1.50 -29.46
CA VAL A 419 7.21 2.37 -28.30
C VAL A 419 8.42 2.48 -27.38
N LYS A 420 9.09 1.37 -27.07
CA LYS A 420 10.26 1.34 -26.19
C LYS A 420 11.42 2.15 -26.77
N ASN A 421 11.58 2.24 -28.09
CA ASN A 421 12.67 2.97 -28.74
C ASN A 421 12.31 4.42 -29.09
N GLY A 422 11.06 4.68 -29.47
CA GLY A 422 10.56 5.99 -29.91
C GLY A 422 9.95 6.85 -28.80
N LEU A 423 9.38 6.23 -27.77
CA LEU A 423 8.68 6.87 -26.65
C LEU A 423 9.23 6.37 -25.28
N SER A 424 10.54 6.15 -25.20
CA SER A 424 11.18 5.55 -24.02
C SER A 424 10.91 6.35 -22.74
N PHE A 425 10.93 7.69 -22.84
CA PHE A 425 10.73 8.57 -21.70
C PHE A 425 9.28 8.53 -21.22
N GLU A 426 8.34 8.68 -22.16
CA GLU A 426 6.90 8.69 -21.93
C GLU A 426 6.45 7.36 -21.34
N LEU A 427 6.96 6.24 -21.87
CA LEU A 427 6.71 4.90 -21.34
C LEU A 427 7.22 4.77 -19.90
N ALA A 428 8.46 5.15 -19.61
CA ALA A 428 9.03 5.08 -18.27
C ALA A 428 8.29 5.99 -17.28
N TYR A 429 7.86 7.17 -17.74
CA TYR A 429 7.05 8.10 -16.96
C TYR A 429 5.68 7.49 -16.62
N CYS A 430 4.95 6.99 -17.62
CA CYS A 430 3.65 6.36 -17.44
C CYS A 430 3.70 5.15 -16.51
N LEU A 431 4.70 4.28 -16.69
CA LEU A 431 4.93 3.13 -15.81
C LEU A 431 5.18 3.59 -14.37
N SER A 432 6.03 4.60 -14.17
CA SER A 432 6.31 5.15 -12.85
C SER A 432 5.05 5.69 -12.19
N GLU A 433 4.30 6.57 -12.87
CA GLU A 433 3.06 7.17 -12.32
C GLU A 433 1.97 6.12 -12.04
N SER A 434 1.99 5.00 -12.75
CA SER A 434 1.04 3.90 -12.56
C SER A 434 1.42 2.91 -11.45
N GLY A 435 2.59 3.08 -10.83
CA GLY A 435 3.10 2.23 -9.75
C GLY A 435 4.08 1.13 -10.19
N GLU A 436 4.33 0.97 -11.49
CA GLU A 436 5.28 0.00 -12.07
C GLU A 436 6.72 0.55 -12.01
N LYS A 437 7.19 0.84 -10.78
CA LYS A 437 8.45 1.59 -10.53
C LYS A 437 9.70 0.86 -11.02
N GLU A 438 9.75 -0.47 -10.89
CA GLU A 438 10.87 -1.31 -11.32
C GLU A 438 11.03 -1.30 -12.85
N GLN A 439 9.95 -1.48 -13.59
CA GLN A 439 10.01 -1.42 -15.06
C GLN A 439 10.39 -0.03 -15.55
N ALA A 440 9.85 1.02 -14.93
CA ALA A 440 10.23 2.39 -15.23
C ALA A 440 11.74 2.64 -14.99
N LYS A 441 12.27 2.12 -13.87
CA LYS A 441 13.69 2.21 -13.52
C LYS A 441 14.57 1.56 -14.59
N GLU A 442 14.25 0.33 -15.02
CA GLU A 442 15.01 -0.37 -16.06
C GLU A 442 15.08 0.43 -17.36
N ILE A 443 13.97 1.06 -17.75
CA ILE A 443 13.91 1.87 -18.97
C ILE A 443 14.73 3.15 -18.81
N TYR A 444 14.61 3.87 -17.69
CA TYR A 444 15.43 5.06 -17.44
C TYR A 444 16.93 4.74 -17.41
N GLU A 445 17.33 3.61 -16.82
CA GLU A 445 18.72 3.16 -16.85
C GLU A 445 19.19 2.78 -18.25
N ALA A 446 18.35 2.11 -19.03
CA ALA A 446 18.63 1.81 -20.43
C ALA A 446 18.77 3.08 -21.28
N MET A 447 17.97 4.12 -21.01
CA MET A 447 18.09 5.42 -21.68
C MET A 447 19.45 6.06 -21.40
N ILE A 448 19.91 6.07 -20.15
CA ILE A 448 21.23 6.59 -19.78
C ILE A 448 22.35 5.78 -20.47
N LYS A 449 22.25 4.44 -20.49
CA LYS A 449 23.23 3.58 -21.18
C LYS A 449 23.30 3.84 -22.69
N LYS A 450 22.18 4.25 -23.31
CA LYS A 450 22.06 4.54 -24.75
C LYS A 450 22.41 5.99 -25.11
N GLY A 451 22.85 6.82 -24.17
CA GLY A 451 23.13 8.23 -24.46
C GLY A 451 21.88 9.10 -24.65
N LYS A 452 20.71 8.62 -24.22
CA LYS A 452 19.41 9.32 -24.29
C LYS A 452 19.04 9.94 -22.94
N GLU A 453 20.02 10.37 -22.17
CA GLU A 453 19.80 11.03 -20.89
C GLU A 453 19.28 12.47 -21.05
N GLY A 454 18.55 12.92 -20.03
CA GLY A 454 18.05 14.29 -19.91
C GLY A 454 17.75 14.62 -18.46
N SER A 455 17.48 15.89 -18.15
CA SER A 455 17.16 16.31 -16.78
C SER A 455 15.97 15.55 -16.20
N GLY A 456 14.92 15.32 -17.00
CA GLY A 456 13.74 14.54 -16.61
C GLY A 456 14.07 13.07 -16.29
N VAL A 457 14.91 12.42 -17.09
CA VAL A 457 15.35 11.03 -16.86
C VAL A 457 16.08 10.91 -15.53
N PHE A 458 17.08 11.77 -15.31
CA PHE A 458 17.85 11.76 -14.07
C PHE A 458 16.99 12.10 -12.84
N ASN A 459 16.09 13.08 -12.96
CA ASN A 459 15.19 13.44 -11.86
C ASN A 459 14.25 12.29 -11.51
N ASN A 460 13.56 11.70 -12.49
CA ASN A 460 12.58 10.65 -12.23
C ASN A 460 13.24 9.36 -11.72
N LEU A 461 14.41 9.00 -12.27
CA LEU A 461 15.21 7.89 -11.76
C LEU A 461 15.71 8.17 -10.34
N GLY A 462 16.13 9.40 -10.04
CA GLY A 462 16.52 9.84 -8.71
C GLY A 462 15.39 9.70 -7.69
N VAL A 463 14.16 10.03 -8.07
CA VAL A 463 12.96 9.82 -7.23
C VAL A 463 12.77 8.33 -6.92
N ILE A 464 12.87 7.45 -7.93
CA ILE A 464 12.76 6.01 -7.72
C ILE A 464 13.85 5.51 -6.75
N TYR A 465 15.11 5.91 -6.96
CA TYR A 465 16.22 5.54 -6.06
C TYR A 465 16.04 6.06 -4.63
N ARG A 466 15.43 7.24 -4.45
CA ARG A 466 15.16 7.82 -3.12
C ARG A 466 14.01 7.12 -2.42
N ASP A 467 12.90 6.92 -3.12
CA ASP A 467 11.63 6.57 -2.49
C ASP A 467 11.40 5.06 -2.42
N ILE A 468 11.90 4.31 -3.40
CA ILE A 468 11.75 2.86 -3.50
C ILE A 468 12.99 2.16 -2.94
N ASP A 469 14.15 2.37 -3.57
CA ASP A 469 15.40 1.71 -3.16
C ASP A 469 16.00 2.24 -1.84
N LYS A 470 15.54 3.41 -1.38
CA LYS A 470 16.14 4.16 -0.25
C LYS A 470 17.65 4.41 -0.40
N ASN A 471 18.16 4.43 -1.63
CA ASN A 471 19.55 4.71 -1.93
C ASN A 471 19.74 6.22 -2.14
N TYR A 472 19.77 6.96 -1.03
CA TYR A 472 19.81 8.42 -1.05
C TYR A 472 21.06 8.99 -1.71
N MET A 473 22.21 8.32 -1.61
CA MET A 473 23.45 8.77 -2.24
C MET A 473 23.36 8.70 -3.77
N LYS A 474 22.85 7.59 -4.31
CA LYS A 474 22.63 7.43 -5.75
C LYS A 474 21.55 8.38 -6.25
N ALA A 475 20.47 8.54 -5.49
CA ALA A 475 19.43 9.52 -5.79
C ALA A 475 20.00 10.94 -5.86
N LEU A 476 20.84 11.34 -4.90
CA LEU A 476 21.46 12.66 -4.87
C LEU A 476 22.40 12.89 -6.06
N ASP A 477 23.21 11.88 -6.44
CA ASP A 477 24.04 11.95 -7.66
C ASP A 477 23.19 12.18 -8.92
N LEU A 478 22.09 11.44 -9.06
CA LEU A 478 21.16 11.59 -10.18
C LEU A 478 20.51 12.98 -10.18
N PHE A 479 20.02 13.48 -9.04
CA PHE A 479 19.45 14.82 -8.96
C PHE A 479 20.48 15.91 -9.28
N ASN A 480 21.75 15.75 -8.85
CA ASN A 480 22.82 16.67 -9.20
C ASN A 480 23.12 16.64 -10.71
N LYS A 481 23.10 15.46 -11.35
CA LYS A 481 23.19 15.34 -12.82
C LYS A 481 22.02 16.03 -13.51
N ALA A 482 20.80 15.88 -13.00
CA ALA A 482 19.63 16.60 -13.51
C ALA A 482 19.81 18.13 -13.41
N ASN A 483 20.28 18.63 -12.26
CA ASN A 483 20.50 20.06 -12.01
C ASN A 483 21.63 20.65 -12.85
N LYS A 484 22.62 19.84 -13.27
CA LYS A 484 23.66 20.29 -14.22
C LYS A 484 23.09 20.57 -15.60
N ILE A 485 22.08 19.81 -16.04
CA ILE A 485 21.43 19.96 -17.35
C ILE A 485 20.39 21.08 -17.30
N LEU A 486 19.56 21.12 -16.26
CA LEU A 486 18.54 22.14 -16.05
C LEU A 486 18.73 22.81 -14.68
N PRO A 487 19.61 23.82 -14.59
CA PRO A 487 19.86 24.54 -13.35
C PRO A 487 18.64 25.33 -12.90
N ASN A 488 18.47 25.50 -11.59
CA ASN A 488 17.42 26.32 -10.97
C ASN A 488 15.98 25.82 -11.17
N ASP A 489 15.78 24.57 -11.60
CA ASP A 489 14.47 23.94 -11.61
C ASP A 489 13.99 23.69 -10.17
N GLN A 490 12.77 24.13 -9.85
CA GLN A 490 12.22 24.08 -8.49
C GLN A 490 12.05 22.63 -7.99
N ILE A 491 11.62 21.71 -8.87
CA ILE A 491 11.37 20.32 -8.50
C ILE A 491 12.71 19.63 -8.23
N ILE A 492 13.70 19.83 -9.10
CA ILE A 492 15.04 19.24 -8.92
C ILE A 492 15.71 19.78 -7.64
N ILE A 493 15.67 21.09 -7.40
CA ILE A 493 16.24 21.68 -6.16
C ILE A 493 15.54 21.14 -4.92
N GLN A 494 14.21 21.04 -4.94
CA GLN A 494 13.45 20.47 -3.83
C GLN A 494 13.85 19.00 -3.59
N ASN A 495 13.99 18.21 -4.65
CA ASN A 495 14.45 16.83 -4.55
C ASN A 495 15.87 16.73 -3.95
N ILE A 496 16.81 17.57 -4.39
CA ILE A 496 18.17 17.64 -3.82
C ILE A 496 18.11 17.96 -2.33
N ASN A 497 17.38 19.00 -1.93
CA ASN A 497 17.30 19.45 -0.55
C ASN A 497 16.65 18.39 0.35
N THR A 498 15.54 17.80 -0.10
CA THR A 498 14.88 16.70 0.61
C THR A 498 15.82 15.51 0.77
N THR A 499 16.53 15.11 -0.28
CA THR A 499 17.48 13.98 -0.20
C THR A 499 18.69 14.28 0.68
N LYS A 500 19.24 15.50 0.65
CA LYS A 500 20.30 15.92 1.58
C LYS A 500 19.84 15.83 3.03
N LYS A 501 18.63 16.32 3.32
CA LYS A 501 18.02 16.20 4.66
C LYS A 501 17.88 14.73 5.07
N MET A 502 17.41 13.85 4.18
CA MET A 502 17.33 12.41 4.44
C MET A 502 18.70 11.77 4.71
N ILE A 503 19.75 12.19 3.99
CA ILE A 503 21.12 11.74 4.23
C ILE A 503 21.63 12.21 5.60
N ASP A 504 21.39 13.48 5.95
CA ASP A 504 21.80 14.03 7.24
C ASP A 504 21.02 13.41 8.41
N GLU A 505 19.73 13.10 8.20
CA GLU A 505 18.93 12.31 9.12
C GLU A 505 19.51 10.90 9.28
N GLN A 506 19.80 10.18 8.20
CA GLN A 506 20.40 8.85 8.25
C GLN A 506 21.76 8.84 8.96
N LYS A 507 22.59 9.88 8.75
CA LYS A 507 23.89 10.03 9.42
C LYS A 507 23.78 10.39 10.91
N SER A 508 22.82 11.24 11.27
CA SER A 508 22.62 11.69 12.66
C SER A 508 21.75 10.74 13.49
N HIS A 509 21.01 9.82 12.85
CA HIS A 509 20.10 8.90 13.51
C HIS A 509 20.80 7.99 14.54
N PRO A 510 21.95 7.35 14.24
CA PRO A 510 22.67 6.54 15.24
C PRO A 510 23.04 7.35 16.49
N GLN A 511 23.54 8.57 16.30
CA GLN A 511 23.93 9.45 17.42
C GLN A 511 22.72 9.85 18.27
N LYS A 512 21.59 10.17 17.63
CA LYS A 512 20.34 10.53 18.32
C LYS A 512 19.75 9.35 19.09
N ILE A 513 19.78 8.14 18.53
CA ILE A 513 19.32 6.93 19.22
C ILE A 513 20.18 6.67 20.47
N VAL A 514 21.51 6.75 20.34
CA VAL A 514 22.43 6.62 21.48
C VAL A 514 22.15 7.70 22.54
N GLU A 515 21.96 8.95 22.13
CA GLU A 515 21.61 10.03 23.05
C GLU A 515 20.28 9.77 23.78
N ARG A 516 19.24 9.31 23.08
CA ARG A 516 17.95 8.94 23.70
C ARG A 516 18.11 7.78 24.68
N TYR A 517 18.90 6.77 24.33
CA TYR A 517 19.23 5.67 25.23
C TYR A 517 19.82 6.21 26.55
N PHE A 518 20.82 7.09 26.49
CA PHE A 518 21.44 7.59 27.72
C PHE A 518 20.60 8.62 28.48
N LYS A 519 19.91 9.54 27.79
CA LYS A 519 19.20 10.67 28.41
C LYS A 519 17.74 10.39 28.76
N LYS A 520 17.08 9.45 28.08
CA LYS A 520 15.62 9.23 28.17
C LYS A 520 15.21 7.84 28.65
N THR A 521 16.17 7.03 29.11
CA THR A 521 15.90 5.73 29.73
C THR A 521 16.40 5.67 31.17
N ASP A 522 15.71 4.90 32.01
CA ASP A 522 16.08 4.62 33.40
C ASP A 522 16.55 3.16 33.56
N SER A 523 16.78 2.73 34.80
CA SER A 523 17.24 1.37 35.10
C SER A 523 16.25 0.28 34.66
N GLN A 524 14.95 0.54 34.64
CA GLN A 524 13.93 -0.45 34.29
C GLN A 524 13.82 -0.62 32.77
N HIS A 525 13.88 0.49 32.04
CA HIS A 525 14.00 0.48 30.57
C HIS A 525 15.24 -0.27 30.11
N LYS A 526 16.40 0.02 30.74
CA LYS A 526 17.67 -0.65 30.42
C LYS A 526 17.59 -2.16 30.67
N LYS A 527 16.93 -2.61 31.75
CA LYS A 527 16.70 -4.05 31.98
C LYS A 527 16.03 -4.75 30.79
N ILE A 528 14.96 -4.16 30.23
CA ILE A 528 14.28 -4.73 29.05
C ILE A 528 15.22 -4.77 27.85
N ILE A 529 15.94 -3.67 27.56
CA ILE A 529 16.90 -3.60 26.45
C ILE A 529 17.97 -4.69 26.59
N PHE A 530 18.53 -4.90 27.79
CA PHE A 530 19.51 -5.98 28.03
C PHE A 530 18.92 -7.36 27.83
N THR A 531 17.70 -7.61 28.33
CA THR A 531 17.03 -8.89 28.13
C THR A 531 16.83 -9.19 26.64
N ILE A 532 16.38 -8.19 25.87
CA ILE A 532 16.29 -8.32 24.40
C ILE A 532 17.67 -8.59 23.80
N TYR A 533 18.71 -7.85 24.21
CA TYR A 533 20.08 -8.04 23.71
C TYR A 533 20.62 -9.46 23.93
N ARG A 534 20.29 -10.08 25.06
CA ARG A 534 20.75 -11.41 25.44
C ARG A 534 20.10 -12.51 24.61
N PHE A 535 18.80 -12.39 24.36
CA PHE A 535 18.02 -13.41 23.65
C PHE A 535 17.97 -13.20 22.13
N GLN A 536 18.22 -11.98 21.64
CA GLN A 536 18.30 -11.72 20.21
C GLN A 536 19.46 -12.50 19.59
N GLY A 537 19.15 -13.35 18.60
CA GLY A 537 20.13 -14.19 17.89
C GLY A 537 20.11 -15.66 18.27
N GLN A 538 19.36 -16.06 19.30
CA GLN A 538 19.21 -17.47 19.69
C GLN A 538 17.74 -17.93 19.72
N GLU A 539 16.80 -17.04 20.08
CA GLU A 539 15.38 -17.38 20.20
C GLU A 539 14.45 -16.24 19.76
N TYR A 540 13.16 -16.57 19.58
CA TYR A 540 12.09 -15.59 19.37
C TYR A 540 11.81 -14.84 20.68
N VAL A 541 12.04 -13.53 20.69
CA VAL A 541 11.91 -12.72 21.91
C VAL A 541 10.45 -12.28 22.12
N SER A 542 9.67 -13.09 22.82
CA SER A 542 8.26 -12.82 23.10
C SER A 542 8.05 -11.88 24.30
N ASN A 543 6.84 -11.30 24.41
CA ASN A 543 6.44 -10.57 25.63
C ASN A 543 6.53 -11.45 26.87
N GLU A 544 6.16 -12.73 26.76
CA GLU A 544 6.18 -13.67 27.87
C GLU A 544 7.60 -13.91 28.37
N LEU A 545 8.55 -14.12 27.45
CA LEU A 545 9.98 -14.26 27.77
C LEU A 545 10.50 -13.02 28.50
N LEU A 546 10.20 -11.83 27.98
CA LEU A 546 10.63 -10.57 28.58
C LEU A 546 10.02 -10.37 29.98
N MET A 547 8.73 -10.66 30.17
CA MET A 547 8.06 -10.55 31.46
C MET A 547 8.64 -11.52 32.50
N ASN A 548 8.95 -12.75 32.11
CA ASN A 548 9.54 -13.76 32.99
C ASN A 548 10.98 -13.42 33.39
N ALA A 549 11.81 -13.00 32.44
CA ALA A 549 13.20 -12.67 32.70
C ALA A 549 13.37 -11.35 33.50
N THR A 550 12.48 -10.38 33.32
CA THR A 550 12.57 -9.07 34.00
C THR A 550 11.71 -8.96 35.26
N ASN A 551 10.79 -9.90 35.49
CA ASN A 551 9.73 -9.86 36.51
C ASN A 551 8.73 -8.68 36.36
N PHE A 552 8.72 -7.98 35.23
CA PHE A 552 7.70 -6.96 34.96
C PHE A 552 6.41 -7.62 34.46
N LYS A 553 5.26 -7.19 34.97
CA LYS A 553 3.95 -7.80 34.62
C LYS A 553 2.90 -6.75 34.28
N GLY A 554 1.94 -7.13 33.44
CA GLY A 554 0.73 -6.36 33.12
C GLY A 554 0.99 -4.98 32.52
N ARG A 555 0.16 -3.99 32.86
CA ARG A 555 0.21 -2.63 32.29
C ARG A 555 1.57 -1.93 32.48
N TYR A 556 2.30 -2.27 33.54
CA TYR A 556 3.61 -1.68 33.80
C TYR A 556 4.62 -2.09 32.71
N PHE A 557 4.64 -3.36 32.34
CA PHE A 557 5.48 -3.87 31.25
C PHE A 557 5.12 -3.21 29.91
N GLU A 558 3.83 -3.12 29.59
CA GLU A 558 3.37 -2.45 28.35
C GLU A 558 3.81 -0.99 28.29
N LYS A 559 3.77 -0.26 29.41
CA LYS A 559 4.21 1.14 29.46
C LYS A 559 5.70 1.27 29.14
N LEU A 560 6.53 0.39 29.70
CA LEU A 560 7.97 0.38 29.43
C LEU A 560 8.27 0.05 27.96
N ILE A 561 7.60 -0.95 27.39
CA ILE A 561 7.75 -1.33 25.98
C ILE A 561 7.33 -0.18 25.06
N ARG A 562 6.16 0.42 25.28
CA ARG A 562 5.68 1.55 24.47
C ARG A 562 6.62 2.75 24.54
N HIS A 563 7.20 3.03 25.72
CA HIS A 563 8.19 4.10 25.87
C HIS A 563 9.49 3.79 25.10
N LEU A 564 9.98 2.56 25.17
CA LEU A 564 11.16 2.15 24.42
C LEU A 564 10.94 2.20 22.90
N GLN A 565 9.75 1.81 22.43
CA GLN A 565 9.35 1.93 21.02
C GLN A 565 9.24 3.38 20.57
N SER A 566 8.64 4.26 21.38
CA SER A 566 8.49 5.68 21.03
C SER A 566 9.83 6.41 20.95
N LEU A 567 10.86 5.89 21.62
CA LEU A 567 12.23 6.36 21.53
C LEU A 567 13.02 5.75 20.36
N GLU A 568 12.44 4.81 19.61
CA GLU A 568 13.09 4.06 18.52
C GLU A 568 14.29 3.24 19.01
N LEU A 569 14.24 2.74 20.26
CA LEU A 569 15.32 1.93 20.84
C LEU A 569 15.10 0.43 20.62
N ILE A 570 13.83 0.02 20.53
CA ILE A 570 13.42 -1.37 20.30
C ILE A 570 12.32 -1.42 19.25
N TYR A 571 12.24 -2.56 18.57
CA TYR A 571 11.30 -2.83 17.50
C TYR A 571 10.77 -4.26 17.62
N PHE A 572 9.62 -4.52 17.00
CA PHE A 572 9.01 -5.85 16.95
C PHE A 572 9.02 -6.37 15.51
N ASP A 573 9.44 -7.60 15.33
CA ASP A 573 9.41 -8.32 14.06
C ASP A 573 8.65 -9.64 14.24
N ALA A 574 7.82 -10.03 13.26
CA ALA A 574 6.97 -11.20 13.37
C ALA A 574 7.77 -12.53 13.41
N GLY A 575 8.96 -12.58 12.82
CA GLY A 575 9.80 -13.78 12.76
C GLY A 575 10.74 -13.94 13.95
N ARG A 576 11.23 -12.84 14.55
CA ARG A 576 12.21 -12.86 15.67
C ARG A 576 11.72 -12.26 16.99
N GLY A 577 10.55 -11.63 17.02
CA GLY A 577 10.03 -10.95 18.21
C GLY A 577 10.67 -9.58 18.43
N TRP A 578 10.87 -9.20 19.69
CA TRP A 578 11.52 -7.93 20.04
C TRP A 578 13.02 -7.93 19.73
N TYR A 579 13.51 -6.84 19.16
CA TYR A 579 14.93 -6.62 18.90
C TYR A 579 15.32 -5.16 19.19
N ILE A 580 16.60 -4.92 19.50
CA ILE A 580 17.10 -3.56 19.76
C ILE A 580 17.64 -2.92 18.47
N ASP A 581 17.67 -1.59 18.43
CA ASP A 581 18.35 -0.87 17.35
C ASP A 581 19.86 -1.20 17.31
N HIS A 582 20.42 -1.31 16.10
CA HIS A 582 21.82 -1.66 15.92
C HIS A 582 22.77 -0.64 16.57
N ALA A 583 22.45 0.65 16.55
CA ALA A 583 23.34 1.71 17.05
C ALA A 583 23.60 1.64 18.56
N ILE A 584 22.70 1.00 19.33
CA ILE A 584 22.89 0.85 20.78
C ILE A 584 23.46 -0.51 21.18
N LYS A 585 23.58 -1.46 20.25
CA LYS A 585 24.01 -2.84 20.55
C LYS A 585 25.36 -2.90 21.27
N GLU A 586 26.37 -2.19 20.75
CA GLU A 586 27.71 -2.13 21.35
C GLU A 586 27.71 -1.42 22.72
N ASN A 587 26.90 -0.38 22.86
CA ASN A 587 26.77 0.34 24.13
C ASN A 587 26.13 -0.53 25.22
N VAL A 588 25.16 -1.35 24.85
CA VAL A 588 24.45 -2.27 25.74
C VAL A 588 25.39 -3.37 26.25
N GLU A 589 26.30 -3.87 25.42
CA GLU A 589 27.31 -4.86 25.84
C GLU A 589 28.21 -4.34 26.99
N SER A 590 28.58 -3.06 26.95
CA SER A 590 29.45 -2.46 27.97
C SER A 590 28.78 -2.25 29.34
N TYR A 591 27.45 -2.33 29.40
CA TYR A 591 26.66 -1.86 30.55
C TYR A 591 25.90 -2.99 31.27
N ILE A 592 26.39 -4.23 31.16
CA ILE A 592 25.76 -5.42 31.74
C ILE A 592 25.82 -5.37 33.27
N ASN A 593 24.65 -5.39 33.91
CA ASN A 593 24.54 -5.51 35.35
C ASN A 593 24.67 -6.99 35.78
N PRO A 594 25.67 -7.37 36.60
CA PRO A 594 25.88 -8.77 37.00
C PRO A 594 24.68 -9.40 37.72
N LYS A 595 23.84 -8.61 38.42
CA LYS A 595 22.62 -9.11 39.06
C LYS A 595 21.57 -9.52 38.04
N LEU A 596 21.41 -8.72 36.99
CA LEU A 596 20.46 -8.99 35.90
C LEU A 596 20.92 -10.16 35.06
N GLU A 597 22.23 -10.25 34.78
CA GLU A 597 22.81 -11.36 34.03
C GLU A 597 22.53 -12.72 34.69
N ARG A 598 22.69 -12.82 36.01
CA ARG A 598 22.33 -14.03 36.77
C ARG A 598 20.86 -14.41 36.65
N GLN A 599 19.96 -13.41 36.64
CA GLN A 599 18.52 -13.65 36.48
C GLN A 599 18.20 -14.15 35.07
N ILE A 600 18.86 -13.59 34.04
CA ILE A 600 18.66 -14.00 32.64
C ILE A 600 19.17 -15.43 32.40
N ILE A 601 20.37 -15.79 32.88
CA ILE A 601 20.94 -17.15 32.72
C ILE A 601 19.99 -18.22 33.24
N LYS A 602 19.25 -17.96 34.33
CA LYS A 602 18.28 -18.93 34.88
C LYS A 602 17.17 -19.31 33.89
N TRP A 603 16.78 -18.38 33.01
CA TRP A 603 15.70 -18.55 32.05
C TRP A 603 16.19 -18.94 30.65
N ASP A 604 17.50 -18.95 30.46
CA ASP A 604 18.13 -19.27 29.19
C ASP A 604 18.31 -20.78 29.07
N ASN A 605 17.42 -21.43 28.32
CA ASN A 605 17.42 -22.88 28.13
C ASN A 605 18.65 -23.41 27.38
N ASN A 606 19.43 -22.53 26.75
CA ASN A 606 20.64 -22.89 26.03
C ASN A 606 21.91 -22.70 26.88
N CYS A 607 21.78 -22.18 28.11
CA CYS A 607 22.87 -22.11 29.08
C CYS A 607 22.87 -23.32 30.01
N PHE A 608 23.82 -24.24 29.82
CA PHE A 608 23.98 -25.43 30.67
C PHE A 608 24.84 -25.19 31.93
N TYR A 609 25.18 -23.93 32.23
CA TYR A 609 25.95 -23.55 33.42
C TYR A 609 25.14 -22.60 34.31
N ARG A 610 25.48 -22.58 35.60
CA ARG A 610 24.79 -21.75 36.60
C ARG A 610 25.76 -20.89 37.42
N PRO A 611 25.33 -19.71 37.92
CA PRO A 611 26.15 -18.95 38.85
C PRO A 611 26.35 -19.73 40.17
N ILE A 612 27.53 -19.58 40.76
CA ILE A 612 27.88 -20.22 42.05
C ILE A 612 27.04 -19.64 43.19
N PHE A 613 26.80 -18.31 43.18
CA PHE A 613 25.95 -17.62 44.14
C PHE A 613 24.75 -17.00 43.43
N TYR A 614 23.55 -17.20 43.99
CA TYR A 614 22.33 -16.61 43.44
C TYR A 614 21.90 -15.38 44.22
N HIS A 615 22.04 -15.43 45.54
CA HIS A 615 21.56 -14.38 46.43
C HIS A 615 22.68 -13.44 46.83
N GLU A 616 22.37 -12.14 46.95
CA GLU A 616 23.35 -11.13 47.38
C GLU A 616 23.89 -11.42 48.78
N ALA A 617 23.07 -12.01 49.64
CA ALA A 617 23.45 -12.43 50.99
C ALA A 617 24.60 -13.47 50.97
N GLU A 618 24.59 -14.44 50.05
CA GLU A 618 25.65 -15.45 49.90
C GLU A 618 26.94 -14.81 49.36
N ILE A 619 26.80 -13.86 48.43
CA ILE A 619 27.94 -13.10 47.88
C ILE A 619 28.61 -12.27 48.99
N ASN A 620 27.81 -11.62 49.84
CA ASN A 620 28.31 -10.85 50.96
C ASN A 620 29.00 -11.75 51.99
N LEU A 621 28.39 -12.89 52.33
CA LEU A 621 29.00 -13.89 53.21
C LEU A 621 30.36 -14.36 52.66
N TYR A 622 30.42 -14.72 51.38
CA TYR A 622 31.68 -15.12 50.74
C TYR A 622 32.76 -14.02 50.81
N ARG A 623 32.38 -12.76 50.57
CA ARG A 623 33.29 -11.62 50.66
C ARG A 623 33.85 -11.43 52.06
N VAL A 624 32.99 -11.51 53.08
CA VAL A 624 33.40 -11.40 54.48
C VAL A 624 34.34 -12.55 54.87
N LEU A 625 34.03 -13.80 54.48
CA LEU A 625 34.90 -14.95 54.75
C LEU A 625 36.29 -14.76 54.09
N LYS A 626 36.35 -14.27 52.85
CA LYS A 626 37.63 -13.95 52.22
C LYS A 626 38.41 -12.86 52.95
N GLU A 627 37.71 -11.90 53.54
CA GLU A 627 38.31 -10.80 54.30
C GLU A 627 38.87 -11.27 55.65
N LEU A 628 38.14 -12.14 56.35
CA LEU A 628 38.58 -12.73 57.63
C LEU A 628 39.69 -13.77 57.43
N PHE A 629 39.65 -14.52 56.32
CA PHE A 629 40.59 -15.61 56.00
C PHE A 629 41.42 -15.38 54.72
N PRO A 630 42.20 -14.29 54.59
CA PRO A 630 42.87 -13.95 53.33
C PRO A 630 44.04 -14.87 52.96
N MET A 631 44.58 -15.62 53.93
CA MET A 631 45.67 -16.60 53.73
C MET A 631 45.17 -18.03 53.46
N HIS A 632 43.84 -18.21 53.36
CA HIS A 632 43.20 -19.51 53.17
C HIS A 632 42.42 -19.53 51.85
N LEU A 633 42.12 -20.74 51.38
CA LEU A 633 41.16 -20.92 50.29
C LEU A 633 39.75 -21.00 50.87
N VAL A 634 38.83 -20.20 50.32
CA VAL A 634 37.41 -20.21 50.70
C VAL A 634 36.62 -20.82 49.56
N PHE A 635 36.08 -22.02 49.77
CA PHE A 635 35.29 -22.75 48.77
C PHE A 635 33.80 -22.75 49.12
N PRO A 636 32.93 -22.25 48.23
CA PRO A 636 31.48 -22.32 48.41
C PRO A 636 30.89 -23.66 47.92
N ASN A 637 29.74 -24.05 48.48
CA ASN A 637 28.87 -25.14 48.02
C ASN A 637 29.62 -26.48 47.79
N MET A 638 30.34 -26.95 48.80
CA MET A 638 31.19 -28.15 48.69
C MET A 638 30.44 -29.42 49.08
N ASP A 639 30.46 -30.45 48.23
CA ASP A 639 29.97 -31.80 48.58
C ASP A 639 30.75 -32.36 49.77
N LEU A 640 30.06 -32.99 50.73
CA LEU A 640 30.73 -33.52 51.93
C LEU A 640 31.77 -34.59 51.60
N LYS A 641 31.49 -35.46 50.61
CA LYS A 641 32.42 -36.50 50.12
C LYS A 641 33.73 -35.96 49.52
N THR A 642 33.77 -34.66 49.18
CA THR A 642 34.96 -34.02 48.63
C THR A 642 35.93 -33.60 49.73
N ILE A 643 35.42 -33.33 50.94
CA ILE A 643 36.20 -32.79 52.07
C ILE A 643 36.31 -33.79 53.24
N ILE A 644 35.57 -34.89 53.21
CA ILE A 644 35.59 -35.95 54.21
C ILE A 644 35.81 -37.29 53.49
N ASP A 645 36.72 -38.10 54.03
CA ASP A 645 37.09 -39.40 53.49
C ASP A 645 35.95 -40.43 53.66
N ALA A 646 35.31 -40.77 52.54
CA ALA A 646 34.13 -41.64 52.51
C ALA A 646 34.44 -43.08 52.94
N GLU A 647 35.65 -43.58 52.69
CA GLU A 647 36.02 -44.94 53.05
C GLU A 647 36.22 -45.06 54.56
N LYS A 648 36.89 -44.07 55.17
CA LYS A 648 37.14 -44.06 56.61
C LYS A 648 35.89 -43.80 57.44
N ILE A 649 35.00 -42.92 57.00
CA ILE A 649 33.84 -42.53 57.81
C ILE A 649 32.68 -43.54 57.72
N ARG A 650 32.62 -44.35 56.64
CA ARG A 650 31.53 -45.31 56.39
C ARG A 650 31.33 -46.30 57.53
N ASP A 651 32.41 -46.76 58.16
CA ASP A 651 32.36 -47.73 59.26
C ASP A 651 31.80 -47.15 60.56
N TYR A 652 31.62 -45.83 60.63
CA TYR A 652 31.15 -45.09 61.81
C TYR A 652 29.77 -44.44 61.63
N LEU A 653 29.11 -44.66 60.49
CA LEU A 653 27.80 -44.07 60.18
C LEU A 653 26.77 -45.14 59.83
N ASP A 654 25.53 -44.95 60.31
CA ASP A 654 24.40 -45.77 59.90
C ASP A 654 24.07 -45.54 58.42
N ASN A 655 23.51 -46.56 57.75
CA ASN A 655 23.21 -46.53 56.31
C ASN A 655 22.38 -45.30 55.87
N ASP A 656 21.40 -44.87 56.67
CA ASP A 656 20.56 -43.69 56.38
C ASP A 656 21.35 -42.37 56.44
N ILE A 657 22.35 -42.27 57.33
CA ILE A 657 23.22 -41.10 57.45
C ILE A 657 24.27 -41.12 56.33
N LEU A 658 24.78 -42.29 55.99
CA LEU A 658 25.72 -42.49 54.89
C LEU A 658 25.10 -42.11 53.53
N ASP A 659 23.84 -42.49 53.28
CA ASP A 659 23.11 -42.10 52.08
C ASP A 659 22.91 -40.58 52.01
N TYR A 660 22.69 -39.93 53.16
CA TYR A 660 22.61 -38.48 53.24
C TYR A 660 23.96 -37.82 52.97
N PHE A 661 25.06 -38.36 53.51
CA PHE A 661 26.42 -37.88 53.28
C PHE A 661 26.77 -37.74 51.79
N PHE A 662 26.40 -38.71 50.95
CA PHE A 662 26.67 -38.66 49.51
C PHE A 662 25.86 -37.59 48.74
N LYS A 663 24.80 -37.06 49.35
CA LYS A 663 23.89 -36.06 48.75
C LYS A 663 24.04 -34.68 49.38
N ALA A 664 24.67 -34.61 50.55
CA ALA A 664 24.79 -33.40 51.34
C ALA A 664 25.98 -32.54 50.88
N HIS A 665 25.82 -31.23 51.07
CA HIS A 665 26.82 -30.20 50.77
C HIS A 665 26.98 -29.32 52.00
N VAL A 666 28.06 -28.56 52.11
CA VAL A 666 28.25 -27.49 53.10
C VAL A 666 28.40 -26.15 52.40
N ASP A 667 27.89 -25.09 53.00
CA ASP A 667 27.83 -23.78 52.33
C ASP A 667 29.23 -23.23 52.06
N PHE A 668 30.15 -23.31 53.03
CA PHE A 668 31.55 -22.92 52.82
C PHE A 668 32.54 -23.85 53.54
N ALA A 669 33.69 -24.06 52.92
CA ALA A 669 34.85 -24.71 53.52
C ALA A 669 36.08 -23.79 53.46
N ILE A 670 36.77 -23.66 54.59
CA ILE A 670 38.06 -22.98 54.71
C ILE A 670 39.15 -24.04 54.64
N VAL A 671 40.03 -23.89 53.65
CA VAL A 671 41.07 -24.86 53.31
C VAL A 671 42.45 -24.22 53.48
N ASP A 672 43.36 -24.98 54.08
CA ASP A 672 44.75 -24.60 54.29
C ASP A 672 45.48 -24.45 52.95
N THR A 673 46.26 -23.39 52.77
CA THR A 673 47.00 -23.17 51.51
C THR A 673 48.29 -23.98 51.40
N THR A 674 48.79 -24.54 52.51
CA THR A 674 50.03 -25.31 52.59
C THR A 674 49.82 -26.81 52.35
N ASN A 675 48.78 -27.39 52.95
CA ASN A 675 48.50 -28.84 52.86
C ASN A 675 47.17 -29.16 52.16
N TYR A 676 46.38 -28.15 51.82
CA TYR A 676 45.08 -28.30 51.13
C TYR A 676 44.03 -29.12 51.89
N PHE A 677 44.20 -29.32 53.20
CA PHE A 677 43.18 -29.94 54.03
C PHE A 677 42.11 -28.93 54.48
N PRO A 678 40.84 -29.36 54.58
CA PRO A 678 39.80 -28.55 55.19
C PRO A 678 40.09 -28.37 56.68
N ILE A 679 40.03 -27.12 57.15
CA ILE A 679 40.28 -26.75 58.54
C ILE A 679 38.96 -26.48 59.27
N MET A 680 38.01 -25.86 58.59
CA MET A 680 36.77 -25.37 59.17
C MET A 680 35.69 -25.23 58.11
N THR A 681 34.44 -25.42 58.47
CA THR A 681 33.30 -25.24 57.57
C THR A 681 32.23 -24.35 58.18
N TYR A 682 31.47 -23.68 57.32
CA TYR A 682 30.36 -22.81 57.71
C TYR A 682 29.06 -23.27 57.04
N GLU A 683 27.98 -23.20 57.80
CA GLU A 683 26.62 -23.43 57.34
C GLU A 683 25.73 -22.27 57.74
N ARG A 684 24.83 -21.86 56.86
CA ARG A 684 23.78 -20.92 57.16
C ARG A 684 22.59 -21.64 57.79
N ASP A 685 22.25 -21.25 59.02
CA ASP A 685 21.02 -21.68 59.67
C ASP A 685 19.86 -20.74 59.32
N SER A 686 18.75 -21.32 58.87
CA SER A 686 17.48 -20.61 58.67
C SER A 686 16.43 -21.11 59.66
N THR A 687 15.42 -20.28 59.95
CA THR A 687 14.28 -20.63 60.83
C THR A 687 13.46 -21.83 60.34
N TYR A 688 13.66 -22.27 59.09
CA TYR A 688 13.00 -23.44 58.51
C TYR A 688 13.57 -24.78 58.98
N GLN A 689 14.73 -24.78 59.66
CA GLN A 689 15.32 -26.01 60.22
C GLN A 689 14.57 -26.57 61.43
N ASP A 690 13.57 -25.85 61.96
CA ASP A 690 12.74 -26.30 63.07
C ASP A 690 11.56 -27.21 62.64
N HIS A 691 11.35 -27.40 61.33
CA HIS A 691 10.31 -28.26 60.76
C HIS A 691 10.88 -29.59 60.24
N GLU A 692 10.10 -30.67 60.33
CA GLU A 692 10.42 -31.94 59.66
C GLU A 692 10.11 -31.83 58.15
N PRO A 693 10.98 -32.33 57.24
CA PRO A 693 12.16 -33.18 57.44
C PRO A 693 13.51 -32.44 57.63
N GLN A 694 13.53 -31.10 57.63
CA GLN A 694 14.76 -30.30 57.66
C GLN A 694 15.50 -30.45 59.00
N LYS A 695 14.76 -30.61 60.10
CA LYS A 695 15.30 -30.91 61.43
C LYS A 695 16.07 -32.24 61.45
N SER A 696 15.51 -33.30 60.87
CA SER A 696 16.18 -34.59 60.71
C SER A 696 17.48 -34.49 59.89
N ASN A 697 17.46 -33.77 58.77
CA ASN A 697 18.67 -33.54 57.96
C ASN A 697 19.77 -32.76 58.70
N ALA A 698 19.39 -31.78 59.52
CA ALA A 698 20.33 -31.03 60.35
C ALA A 698 21.02 -31.94 61.38
N ILE A 699 20.26 -32.85 62.00
CA ILE A 699 20.79 -33.85 62.94
C ILE A 699 21.78 -34.78 62.24
N LYS A 700 21.42 -35.35 61.09
CA LYS A 700 22.32 -36.20 60.29
C LYS A 700 23.62 -35.50 59.93
N LYS A 701 23.54 -34.23 59.53
CA LYS A 701 24.71 -33.40 59.21
C LYS A 701 25.62 -33.20 60.41
N ASN A 702 25.05 -32.91 61.59
CA ASN A 702 25.83 -32.77 62.81
C ASN A 702 26.58 -34.06 63.15
N ILE A 703 25.94 -35.22 63.03
CA ILE A 703 26.57 -36.52 63.26
C ILE A 703 27.76 -36.72 62.31
N ILE A 704 27.59 -36.44 61.01
CA ILE A 704 28.67 -36.56 60.01
C ILE A 704 29.89 -35.69 60.40
N PHE A 705 29.67 -34.40 60.69
CA PHE A 705 30.77 -33.50 61.02
C PHE A 705 31.45 -33.89 62.35
N GLN A 706 30.67 -34.27 63.37
CA GLN A 706 31.20 -34.77 64.64
C GLN A 706 32.05 -36.03 64.45
N THR A 707 31.57 -37.02 63.70
CA THR A 707 32.30 -38.26 63.41
C THR A 707 33.55 -38.00 62.56
N SER A 708 33.50 -37.04 61.64
CA SER A 708 34.66 -36.70 60.79
C SER A 708 35.77 -35.93 61.51
N GLY A 709 35.47 -35.29 62.65
CA GLY A 709 36.38 -34.38 63.33
C GLY A 709 36.54 -33.01 62.64
N LEU A 710 35.82 -32.73 61.54
CA LEU A 710 35.85 -31.45 60.85
C LEU A 710 34.87 -30.45 61.52
N PRO A 711 35.32 -29.25 61.93
CA PRO A 711 34.43 -28.27 62.57
C PRO A 711 33.34 -27.73 61.63
N LEU A 712 32.12 -27.65 62.15
CA LEU A 712 30.97 -27.03 61.50
C LEU A 712 30.47 -25.84 62.31
N ILE A 713 30.68 -24.62 61.81
CA ILE A 713 30.18 -23.38 62.41
C ILE A 713 28.85 -23.00 61.76
N ARG A 714 27.80 -22.85 62.57
CA ARG A 714 26.47 -22.45 62.09
C ARG A 714 26.24 -20.96 62.31
N LEU A 715 25.88 -20.25 61.25
CA LEU A 715 25.67 -18.81 61.23
C LEU A 715 24.18 -18.50 61.09
N ARG A 716 23.63 -17.72 62.02
CA ARG A 716 22.25 -17.22 61.93
C ARG A 716 22.26 -15.75 61.51
N TYR A 717 21.97 -15.50 60.24
CA TYR A 717 21.88 -14.12 59.74
C TYR A 717 20.70 -13.92 58.80
N SER A 718 20.11 -12.71 58.88
CA SER A 718 19.02 -12.27 58.00
C SER A 718 19.58 -11.73 56.69
N PRO A 719 18.89 -11.94 55.54
CA PRO A 719 19.23 -11.26 54.29
C PRO A 719 19.22 -9.72 54.37
N SER A 720 18.55 -9.15 55.39
CA SER A 720 18.48 -7.71 55.63
C SER A 720 19.64 -7.15 56.48
N MET A 721 20.54 -8.03 56.94
CA MET A 721 21.70 -7.61 57.74
C MET A 721 22.70 -6.87 56.85
N ASP A 722 23.21 -5.73 57.33
CA ASP A 722 24.27 -5.01 56.63
C ASP A 722 25.61 -5.76 56.70
N TYR A 723 26.55 -5.33 55.86
CA TYR A 723 27.83 -6.02 55.66
C TYR A 723 28.69 -6.05 56.95
N GLU A 724 28.74 -4.96 57.71
CA GLU A 724 29.56 -4.87 58.93
C GLU A 724 28.99 -5.73 60.05
N ARG A 725 27.67 -5.70 60.25
CA ARG A 725 27.04 -6.55 61.26
C ARG A 725 27.18 -8.03 60.94
N LEU A 726 27.10 -8.42 59.66
CA LEU A 726 27.38 -9.80 59.24
C LEU A 726 28.81 -10.22 59.57
N LYS A 727 29.77 -9.31 59.36
CA LYS A 727 31.18 -9.54 59.70
C LYS A 727 31.41 -9.67 61.19
N GLU A 728 30.79 -8.83 62.02
CA GLU A 728 30.86 -8.95 63.48
C GLU A 728 30.28 -10.27 63.98
N GLU A 729 29.13 -10.70 63.46
CA GLU A 729 28.50 -11.98 63.81
C GLU A 729 29.45 -13.16 63.52
N ILE A 730 29.98 -13.23 62.28
CA ILE A 730 30.91 -14.29 61.88
C ILE A 730 32.17 -14.26 62.74
N LYS A 731 32.70 -13.07 63.02
CA LYS A 731 33.86 -12.89 63.89
C LYS A 731 33.58 -13.43 65.29
N GLN A 732 32.44 -13.10 65.87
CA GLN A 732 32.05 -13.52 67.22
C GLN A 732 31.81 -15.03 67.31
N THR A 733 31.04 -15.63 66.39
CA THR A 733 30.81 -17.08 66.40
C THR A 733 32.11 -17.87 66.19
N THR A 734 33.00 -17.37 65.32
CA THR A 734 34.31 -18.00 65.09
C THR A 734 35.23 -17.83 66.30
N LYS A 735 35.17 -16.67 66.99
CA LYS A 735 35.90 -16.42 68.24
C LYS A 735 35.51 -17.41 69.33
N GLU A 736 34.21 -17.63 69.51
CA GLU A 736 33.68 -18.59 70.49
C GLU A 736 34.22 -20.01 70.24
N PHE A 737 34.20 -20.45 68.98
CA PHE A 737 34.81 -21.72 68.57
C PHE A 737 36.30 -21.81 68.92
N PHE A 738 37.08 -20.76 68.61
CA PHE A 738 38.51 -20.74 68.94
C PHE A 738 38.78 -20.82 70.44
N LEU A 739 38.00 -20.11 71.26
CA LEU A 739 38.11 -20.16 72.72
C LEU A 739 37.76 -21.55 73.26
N GLU A 740 36.76 -22.22 72.69
CA GLU A 740 36.38 -23.59 73.06
C GLU A 740 37.52 -24.58 72.79
N ILE A 741 38.09 -24.57 71.58
CA ILE A 741 39.16 -25.51 71.23
C ILE A 741 40.50 -25.20 71.92
N GLN A 742 40.72 -23.95 72.37
CA GLN A 742 41.89 -23.55 73.15
C GLN A 742 41.90 -24.18 74.55
N GLN A 743 40.72 -24.49 75.10
CA GLN A 743 40.60 -25.23 76.37
C GLN A 743 40.85 -26.75 76.19
N GLY A 744 40.71 -27.25 74.95
CA GLY A 744 40.94 -28.65 74.61
C GLY A 744 42.43 -28.98 74.36
N ASN A 745 42.99 -29.91 75.12
CA ASN A 745 44.43 -30.24 75.04
C ASN A 745 44.77 -31.34 73.99
N ASN A 746 44.05 -31.40 72.88
CA ASN A 746 44.28 -32.41 71.82
C ASN A 746 45.17 -31.85 70.68
N SER A 747 45.79 -32.74 69.89
CA SER A 747 46.73 -32.37 68.82
C SER A 747 46.07 -31.62 67.65
N GLU A 748 44.81 -31.94 67.34
CA GLU A 748 44.06 -31.32 66.25
C GLU A 748 43.66 -29.87 66.57
N SER A 749 43.19 -29.58 67.78
CA SER A 749 42.91 -28.22 68.25
C SER A 749 44.14 -27.32 68.13
N LYS A 750 45.32 -27.84 68.51
CA LYS A 750 46.59 -27.11 68.36
C LYS A 750 46.97 -26.88 66.89
N ARG A 751 46.64 -27.82 66.00
CA ARG A 751 46.86 -27.68 64.54
C ARG A 751 45.96 -26.58 63.97
N ILE A 752 44.66 -26.61 64.30
CA ILE A 752 43.67 -25.64 63.84
C ILE A 752 44.01 -24.23 64.33
N LEU A 753 44.36 -24.06 65.61
CA LEU A 753 44.72 -22.73 66.15
C LEU A 753 45.98 -22.14 65.47
N LYS A 754 46.95 -22.98 65.10
CA LYS A 754 48.17 -22.55 64.40
C LYS A 754 47.93 -22.09 62.96
N SER A 755 46.87 -22.56 62.29
CA SER A 755 46.56 -22.12 60.93
C SER A 755 45.93 -20.73 60.88
N PHE A 756 45.44 -20.17 62.00
CA PHE A 756 44.73 -18.89 62.01
C PHE A 756 45.49 -17.76 62.73
N ASP A 757 45.34 -16.54 62.22
CA ASP A 757 45.73 -15.32 62.92
C ASP A 757 44.64 -14.93 63.92
N LEU A 758 44.77 -15.44 65.16
CA LEU A 758 43.80 -15.26 66.23
C LEU A 758 43.52 -13.79 66.60
N LYS A 759 44.47 -12.88 66.31
CA LYS A 759 44.30 -11.43 66.51
C LYS A 759 43.13 -10.87 65.70
N LYS A 760 42.85 -11.44 64.52
CA LYS A 760 41.71 -11.04 63.68
C LYS A 760 40.35 -11.35 64.29
N PHE A 761 40.32 -12.15 65.36
CA PHE A 761 39.13 -12.53 66.11
C PHE A 761 39.14 -11.96 67.53
N ASP A 762 39.99 -10.96 67.80
CA ASP A 762 40.20 -10.37 69.13
C ASP A 762 40.59 -11.41 70.20
N ILE A 763 41.38 -12.41 69.79
CA ILE A 763 42.00 -13.40 70.67
C ILE A 763 43.50 -13.15 70.66
N TYR A 764 44.01 -12.69 71.79
CA TYR A 764 45.44 -12.41 71.98
C TYR A 764 46.07 -13.56 72.75
N ASN A 765 47.18 -14.11 72.25
CA ASN A 765 48.02 -15.04 73.01
C ASN A 765 48.60 -14.30 74.24
N GLU A 766 48.97 -15.04 75.30
CA GLU A 766 49.58 -14.45 76.50
C GLU A 766 50.66 -13.43 76.12
N LEU A 767 50.46 -12.18 76.54
CA LEU A 767 51.35 -11.09 76.21
C LEU A 767 52.72 -11.30 76.89
N PRO A 768 53.83 -10.88 76.26
CA PRO A 768 55.15 -10.98 76.87
C PRO A 768 55.17 -10.17 78.18
N ASN A 769 55.95 -10.63 79.17
CA ASN A 769 56.12 -9.83 80.38
C ASN A 769 56.86 -8.54 80.02
N ILE A 770 56.52 -7.44 80.70
CA ILE A 770 57.16 -6.14 80.47
C ILE A 770 58.67 -6.19 80.73
N ASN A 771 59.11 -7.06 81.64
CA ASN A 771 60.51 -7.30 81.94
C ASN A 771 61.26 -7.90 80.73
N ASP A 772 60.66 -8.87 80.02
CA ASP A 772 61.29 -9.48 78.85
C ASP A 772 61.48 -8.46 77.71
N ILE A 773 60.52 -7.54 77.58
CA ILE A 773 60.60 -6.43 76.62
C ILE A 773 61.71 -5.46 76.99
N GLN A 774 61.84 -5.10 78.27
CA GLN A 774 62.91 -4.23 78.75
C GLN A 774 64.30 -4.85 78.51
N ASP A 775 64.46 -6.14 78.78
CA ASP A 775 65.74 -6.85 78.58
C ASP A 775 66.17 -6.87 77.11
N LYS A 776 65.21 -7.09 76.19
CA LYS A 776 65.48 -7.14 74.75
C LYS A 776 65.59 -5.77 74.10
N TRP A 777 64.94 -4.76 74.66
CA TRP A 777 64.96 -3.39 74.13
C TRP A 777 66.38 -2.87 73.97
N SER A 778 67.20 -2.96 75.02
CA SER A 778 68.58 -2.49 75.03
C SER A 778 69.45 -3.15 73.95
N ALA A 779 69.22 -4.44 73.67
CA ALA A 779 69.92 -5.17 72.62
C ALA A 779 69.52 -4.72 71.20
N ILE A 780 68.27 -4.27 71.02
CA ILE A 780 67.72 -3.87 69.71
C ILE A 780 68.15 -2.45 69.34
N VAL A 781 68.15 -1.53 70.30
CA VAL A 781 68.41 -0.10 70.01
C VAL A 781 69.82 0.38 70.36
N GLY A 782 70.60 -0.45 71.07
CA GLY A 782 71.93 -0.10 71.53
C GLY A 782 71.94 0.87 72.71
N GLU A 783 73.11 1.00 73.33
CA GLU A 783 73.32 1.68 74.62
C GLU A 783 72.80 3.13 74.62
N LEU A 784 73.05 3.90 73.57
CA LEU A 784 72.65 5.31 73.48
C LEU A 784 71.13 5.52 73.59
N ILE A 785 70.32 4.71 72.90
CA ILE A 785 68.86 4.84 72.93
C ILE A 785 68.30 4.21 74.20
N ALA A 786 68.91 3.11 74.67
CA ALA A 786 68.53 2.45 75.92
C ALA A 786 68.69 3.39 77.13
N GLU A 787 69.83 4.09 77.26
CA GLU A 787 70.08 5.07 78.33
C GLU A 787 69.13 6.27 78.30
N ASN A 788 68.57 6.59 77.13
CA ASN A 788 67.61 7.69 76.96
C ASN A 788 66.15 7.20 76.94
N THR A 789 65.90 5.94 77.30
CA THR A 789 64.56 5.38 77.49
C THR A 789 64.10 5.64 78.92
N ILE A 790 63.00 6.38 79.07
CA ILE A 790 62.44 6.81 80.36
C ILE A 790 61.55 5.72 80.93
N GLU A 791 60.63 5.20 80.11
CA GLU A 791 59.67 4.19 80.53
C GLU A 791 59.24 3.33 79.35
N ILE A 792 58.96 2.05 79.62
CA ILE A 792 58.30 1.15 78.68
C ILE A 792 56.98 0.72 79.32
N GLN A 793 55.87 0.99 78.64
CA GLN A 793 54.53 0.60 79.07
C GLN A 793 53.92 -0.37 78.07
N MET A 794 53.12 -1.32 78.57
CA MET A 794 52.31 -2.21 77.74
C MET A 794 50.83 -2.06 78.08
N LEU A 795 50.04 -1.72 77.06
CA LEU A 795 48.58 -1.75 77.14
C LEU A 795 48.10 -3.19 76.97
N LYS A 796 47.82 -3.86 78.10
CA LYS A 796 47.48 -5.30 78.14
C LYS A 796 46.24 -5.68 77.32
N GLU A 797 45.29 -4.76 77.16
CA GLU A 797 44.03 -5.02 76.44
C GLU A 797 44.22 -4.96 74.91
N THR A 798 45.21 -4.21 74.43
CA THR A 798 45.42 -3.93 73.01
C THR A 798 46.74 -4.48 72.49
N GLY A 799 47.61 -5.04 73.34
CA GLY A 799 48.92 -5.57 72.95
C GLY A 799 49.87 -4.50 72.37
N ILE A 800 49.65 -3.23 72.72
CA ILE A 800 50.45 -2.09 72.25
C ILE A 800 51.54 -1.78 73.28
N VAL A 801 52.78 -1.65 72.82
CA VAL A 801 53.91 -1.20 73.63
C VAL A 801 54.20 0.25 73.33
N ILE A 802 54.30 1.06 74.38
CA ILE A 802 54.63 2.48 74.30
C ILE A 802 55.99 2.69 74.96
N ILE A 803 56.95 3.20 74.19
CA ILE A 803 58.28 3.56 74.67
C ILE A 803 58.32 5.08 74.86
N PHE A 804 58.55 5.51 76.09
CA PHE A 804 58.80 6.91 76.43
C PHE A 804 60.30 7.18 76.36
N LEU A 805 60.70 8.10 75.50
CA LEU A 805 62.10 8.42 75.19
C LEU A 805 62.35 9.91 75.41
N SER A 806 63.58 10.24 75.81
CA SER A 806 64.04 11.62 75.85
C SER A 806 64.02 12.25 74.45
N GLU A 807 63.62 13.53 74.34
CA GLU A 807 63.73 14.29 73.09
C GLU A 807 65.17 14.30 72.51
N LYS A 808 66.20 14.05 73.32
CA LYS A 808 67.62 13.98 72.89
C LYS A 808 67.87 12.93 71.80
N VAL A 809 67.15 11.81 71.82
CA VAL A 809 67.33 10.72 70.84
C VAL A 809 66.27 10.71 69.73
N LYS A 810 65.38 11.72 69.71
CA LYS A 810 64.24 11.79 68.78
C LYS A 810 64.63 11.67 67.32
N SER A 811 65.60 12.47 66.87
CA SER A 811 66.02 12.47 65.46
C SER A 811 66.59 11.10 65.02
N ILE A 812 67.34 10.43 65.90
CA ILE A 812 67.98 9.15 65.63
C ILE A 812 66.93 8.03 65.59
N VAL A 813 66.03 7.99 66.58
CA VAL A 813 64.97 6.98 66.64
C VAL A 813 63.94 7.18 65.53
N GLU A 814 63.62 8.41 65.14
CA GLU A 814 62.73 8.65 63.99
C GLU A 814 63.36 8.19 62.67
N MET A 815 64.68 8.38 62.48
CA MET A 815 65.40 7.85 61.31
C MET A 815 65.47 6.31 61.31
N GLY A 816 65.62 5.68 62.48
CA GLY A 816 65.70 4.22 62.62
C GLY A 816 64.38 3.50 62.88
N LYS A 817 63.26 4.23 62.94
CA LYS A 817 61.97 3.79 63.50
C LYS A 817 61.46 2.47 62.93
N GLU A 818 61.49 2.34 61.61
CA GLU A 818 60.98 1.15 60.93
C GLU A 818 61.86 -0.08 61.15
N ASN A 819 63.18 0.10 61.26
CA ASN A 819 64.10 -0.99 61.58
C ASN A 819 63.93 -1.43 63.03
N ILE A 820 63.78 -0.49 63.97
CA ILE A 820 63.53 -0.79 65.39
C ILE A 820 62.21 -1.54 65.55
N LYS A 821 61.14 -1.07 64.90
CA LYS A 821 59.84 -1.77 64.87
C LYS A 821 59.97 -3.19 64.33
N LYS A 822 60.67 -3.34 63.20
CA LYS A 822 60.88 -4.64 62.57
C LYS A 822 61.62 -5.61 63.50
N SER A 823 62.70 -5.18 64.14
CA SER A 823 63.44 -5.99 65.12
C SER A 823 62.59 -6.31 66.36
N MET A 824 61.79 -5.37 66.84
CA MET A 824 60.86 -5.60 67.95
C MET A 824 59.76 -6.60 67.61
N TYR A 825 59.20 -6.55 66.39
CA TYR A 825 58.21 -7.53 65.95
C TYR A 825 58.82 -8.89 65.61
N GLN A 826 60.12 -8.95 65.32
CA GLN A 826 60.84 -10.22 65.16
C GLN A 826 61.03 -10.92 66.50
N GLU A 827 61.43 -10.18 67.54
CA GLU A 827 61.58 -10.74 68.90
C GLU A 827 60.23 -10.99 69.59
N PHE A 828 59.24 -10.12 69.36
CA PHE A 828 57.89 -10.23 69.94
C PHE A 828 56.79 -10.14 68.87
N PRO A 829 56.56 -11.22 68.09
CA PRO A 829 55.55 -11.25 67.02
C PRO A 829 54.10 -11.04 67.50
N VAL A 830 53.88 -11.25 68.79
CA VAL A 830 52.57 -11.14 69.45
C VAL A 830 52.15 -9.68 69.71
N LEU A 831 53.05 -8.70 69.62
CA LEU A 831 52.70 -7.28 69.79
C LEU A 831 51.84 -6.76 68.61
N ASN A 832 50.92 -5.83 68.90
CA ASN A 832 50.01 -5.25 67.89
C ASN A 832 50.55 -3.92 67.35
N ALA A 833 51.13 -3.09 68.21
CA ALA A 833 51.77 -1.85 67.79
C ALA A 833 52.94 -1.51 68.74
N LEU A 834 53.92 -0.78 68.19
CA LEU A 834 55.00 -0.16 68.93
C LEU A 834 54.93 1.34 68.68
N GLU A 835 54.69 2.10 69.74
CA GLU A 835 54.56 3.55 69.73
C GLU A 835 55.70 4.22 70.49
N PHE A 836 56.12 5.38 70.00
CA PHE A 836 57.16 6.19 70.62
C PHE A 836 56.55 7.49 71.11
N LYS A 837 56.75 7.82 72.39
CA LYS A 837 56.37 9.09 72.99
C LYS A 837 57.63 9.82 73.45
N TRP A 838 57.63 11.13 73.25
CA TRP A 838 58.77 11.99 73.55
C TRP A 838 58.51 12.79 74.81
N GLU A 839 59.43 12.74 75.76
CA GLU A 839 59.39 13.60 76.94
C GLU A 839 60.64 14.48 76.99
N SER A 840 60.44 15.75 77.34
CA SER A 840 61.54 16.65 77.65
C SER A 840 62.08 16.26 79.03
N SER A 841 63.39 16.03 79.14
CA SER A 841 64.03 15.74 80.41
C SER A 841 63.66 16.85 81.41
N LYS A 842 62.86 16.53 82.44
CA LYS A 842 62.68 17.43 83.58
C LYS A 842 64.02 17.66 84.25
N LYS A 843 64.25 18.92 84.62
CA LYS A 843 65.38 19.42 85.40
C LYS A 843 65.74 18.50 86.57
N GLU A 844 67.05 18.41 86.84
CA GLU A 844 67.59 18.12 88.15
C GLU A 844 66.86 18.95 89.23
N ASP A 845 66.24 18.25 90.18
CA ASP A 845 66.39 18.44 91.63
C ASP A 845 65.77 17.23 92.37
#